data_AF-A0A366R624-F1
#
_entry.id   AF-A0A366R624-F1
#
_cell.length_a   1.000
_cell.length_b   1.000
_cell.length_c   1.000
_cell.angle_alpha   90.00
_cell.angle_beta   90.00
_cell.angle_gamma   90.00
#
_symmetry.space_group_name_H-M   'P 1'
#
loop_
_entity.id
_entity.type
_entity.pdbx_description
1 polymer ?
#
loop_
_entity_poly.entity_id
_entity_poly.type
_entity_poly.pdbx_seq_one_letter_code
_entity_poly.pdbx_strand_id
1 'polypeptide(L)'
;MAEQDTSSTGLTRLITLLCWSHLFVRTYVHPTFTVVVDSFSTLTTLYDAAQLAFCPGLLDTICMAAPPSFVWFKSLSSYIPGKLWGIYVLVLKKPGCIPGIYIGCGTDSSTGVSGRLSGHRNGRQCPQYVDKAKRDGYTITHMALLVSCPMPAPADRPRLRVLFLLLEAAFTCIFWALRRRDTPYGIEHLAPWSQDQYAWDGLCSHSPITEGAEVRKGDLDLSPEELNQMDAIIKDKNRTYHANYGKALRANPTPEHIERSRVNNIKQRPATIARQQEAVANQTYHCSDLGTNVRALRRLRTACERAKRTLSSSAQTSIEIDSLFEGIDFYTSITRARFEELCQDLFRSTIQPVDRVLTDAKIDKSLVHEIVLVGGSTRIPRVQKLITDYFNGKEPNKSINPDEAVAYGAAVQAAILSGDTSSKSTNEILLLDVAPLSLGIETAGGMMTKLIPRNTTIPTKKSEVFSTFSDNQPGVLIQVYEGERQRTKDNNLMGKFELTGIPPAPRGVPQIEVTFDLDANGIMNVSAVEKGTGKSNKIVITNDKGRLSKEEIERMLSDAEKYKEEDEAEGKRVAAKNGLESYAYSLRNTLSDPKVEEKIEASDKETLTAEIDKVVQWLDENQQATREEYEEHQKELEGKANPIMMKFYGAGGEGAPGGMPGGPGGFPGAGGPGGAPGAGGDDGPTVEEVD
;
A
#
# COMPACT_ATOMS: atom_id res chain seq x y z
N MET A 1 -25.04 23.95 36.01
CA MET A 1 -26.27 24.57 36.59
C MET A 1 -25.98 25.79 37.46
N ALA A 2 -24.82 25.89 38.12
CA ALA A 2 -24.49 27.02 39.00
C ALA A 2 -24.16 28.35 38.29
N GLU A 3 -23.96 28.35 36.97
CA GLU A 3 -23.49 29.52 36.20
C GLU A 3 -24.58 30.24 35.37
N GLN A 4 -25.87 29.97 35.57
CA GLN A 4 -26.91 30.45 34.64
C GLN A 4 -27.66 31.71 35.11
N ASP A 5 -27.84 32.63 34.16
CA ASP A 5 -28.74 33.79 34.21
C ASP A 5 -30.23 33.37 34.07
N THR A 6 -31.11 34.00 34.84
CA THR A 6 -32.54 33.67 34.99
C THR A 6 -33.44 34.19 33.86
N SER A 7 -32.87 34.81 32.83
CA SER A 7 -33.57 35.60 31.80
C SER A 7 -34.06 34.82 30.56
N SER A 8 -33.68 33.55 30.38
CA SER A 8 -34.01 32.75 29.18
C SER A 8 -35.31 31.95 29.28
N THR A 9 -36.06 31.82 28.17
CA THR A 9 -37.28 30.98 28.09
C THR A 9 -36.96 29.50 28.30
N GLY A 10 -37.89 28.74 28.89
CA GLY A 10 -37.68 27.32 29.24
C GLY A 10 -37.24 26.43 28.07
N LEU A 11 -37.74 26.70 26.86
CA LEU A 11 -37.35 25.98 25.64
C LEU A 11 -35.90 26.29 25.21
N THR A 12 -35.54 27.56 25.16
CA THR A 12 -34.18 28.01 24.82
C THR A 12 -33.15 27.38 25.76
N ARG A 13 -33.46 27.38 27.07
CA ARG A 13 -32.63 26.75 28.09
C ARG A 13 -32.50 25.25 27.88
N LEU A 14 -33.60 24.56 27.61
CA LEU A 14 -33.61 23.12 27.36
C LEU A 14 -32.75 22.74 26.15
N ILE A 15 -32.94 23.42 25.01
CA ILE A 15 -32.19 23.12 23.79
C ILE A 15 -30.71 23.46 23.95
N THR A 16 -30.36 24.55 24.64
CA THR A 16 -28.96 24.90 24.92
C THR A 16 -28.28 23.84 25.78
N LEU A 17 -28.97 23.35 26.82
CA LEU A 17 -28.47 22.26 27.66
C LEU A 17 -28.33 20.95 26.88
N LEU A 18 -29.26 20.64 25.98
CA LEU A 18 -29.14 19.48 25.09
C LEU A 18 -27.91 19.63 24.18
N CYS A 19 -27.71 20.77 23.52
CA CYS A 19 -26.53 21.03 22.69
C CYS A 19 -25.22 20.92 23.48
N TRP A 20 -25.18 21.42 24.72
CA TRP A 20 -24.02 21.28 25.59
C TRP A 20 -23.77 19.82 25.95
N SER A 21 -24.82 19.11 26.38
CA SER A 21 -24.74 17.70 26.77
C SER A 21 -24.23 16.82 25.62
N HIS A 22 -24.58 17.17 24.37
CA HIS A 22 -24.11 16.49 23.17
C HIS A 22 -22.58 16.50 23.02
N LEU A 23 -21.87 17.52 23.53
CA LEU A 23 -20.41 17.60 23.44
C LEU A 23 -19.69 16.59 24.37
N PHE A 24 -20.41 16.01 25.34
CA PHE A 24 -19.86 15.11 26.36
C PHE A 24 -20.38 13.68 26.24
N VAL A 25 -21.00 13.35 25.11
CA VAL A 25 -21.55 12.02 24.89
C VAL A 25 -20.44 10.99 24.80
N ARG A 26 -20.74 9.75 25.22
CA ARG A 26 -19.74 8.67 25.23
C ARG A 26 -19.36 8.18 23.83
N THR A 27 -20.18 8.52 22.83
CA THR A 27 -19.88 8.31 21.41
C THR A 27 -18.96 9.40 20.88
N TYR A 28 -18.31 9.14 19.75
CA TYR A 28 -17.35 10.09 19.19
C TYR A 28 -18.02 11.42 18.79
N VAL A 29 -17.51 12.52 19.33
CA VAL A 29 -17.85 13.89 18.89
C VAL A 29 -16.74 14.40 17.98
N HIS A 30 -17.11 14.92 16.81
CA HIS A 30 -16.10 15.47 15.91
C HIS A 30 -15.41 16.71 16.53
N PRO A 31 -14.07 16.81 16.50
CA PRO A 31 -13.33 17.86 17.20
C PRO A 31 -13.70 19.30 16.81
N THR A 32 -14.25 19.51 15.61
CA THR A 32 -14.80 20.81 15.20
C THR A 32 -15.79 21.39 16.22
N PHE A 33 -16.62 20.55 16.84
CA PHE A 33 -17.59 21.00 17.83
C PHE A 33 -16.92 21.42 19.13
N THR A 34 -15.94 20.66 19.60
CA THR A 34 -15.26 20.91 20.88
C THR A 34 -14.19 22.00 20.79
N VAL A 35 -13.67 22.27 19.59
CA VAL A 35 -12.72 23.36 19.34
C VAL A 35 -13.46 24.71 19.23
N VAL A 36 -14.61 24.74 18.54
CA VAL A 36 -15.39 25.98 18.37
C VAL A 36 -16.27 26.29 19.58
N VAL A 37 -16.75 25.26 20.28
CA VAL A 37 -17.54 25.38 21.51
C VAL A 37 -16.75 24.75 22.65
N ASP A 38 -15.76 25.50 23.13
CA ASP A 38 -14.83 25.10 24.19
C ASP A 38 -15.41 25.25 25.60
N SER A 39 -16.41 26.12 25.77
CA SER A 39 -17.05 26.41 27.05
C SER A 39 -18.56 26.60 26.92
N PHE A 40 -19.27 26.44 28.03
CA PHE A 40 -20.72 26.68 28.06
C PHE A 40 -21.05 28.15 27.76
N SER A 41 -20.17 29.08 28.19
CA SER A 41 -20.28 30.51 27.91
C SER A 41 -20.15 30.81 26.41
N THR A 42 -19.26 30.11 25.71
CA THR A 42 -19.12 30.22 24.25
C THR A 42 -20.41 29.75 23.56
N LEU A 43 -21.01 28.64 24.02
CA LEU A 43 -22.28 28.15 23.48
C LEU A 43 -23.42 29.14 23.68
N THR A 44 -23.57 29.70 24.89
CA THR A 44 -24.63 30.68 25.17
C THR A 44 -24.46 31.95 24.35
N THR A 45 -23.22 32.43 24.19
CA THR A 45 -22.90 33.61 23.35
C THR A 45 -23.31 33.38 21.89
N LEU A 46 -23.02 32.20 21.33
CA LEU A 46 -23.46 31.84 19.97
C LEU A 46 -24.98 31.76 19.87
N TYR A 47 -25.65 31.26 20.91
CA TYR A 47 -27.11 31.14 20.96
C TYR A 47 -27.78 32.52 20.95
N ASP A 48 -27.27 33.45 21.75
CA ASP A 48 -27.76 34.82 21.85
C ASP A 48 -27.52 35.58 20.53
N ALA A 49 -26.34 35.40 19.93
CA ALA A 49 -26.00 35.98 18.64
C ALA A 49 -26.88 35.46 17.50
N ALA A 50 -27.33 34.20 17.59
CA ALA A 50 -28.13 33.58 16.55
C ALA A 50 -29.58 34.09 16.49
N GLN A 51 -30.12 34.70 17.55
CA GLN A 51 -31.51 35.19 17.60
C GLN A 51 -32.54 34.14 17.12
N LEU A 52 -32.49 32.94 17.71
CA LEU A 52 -33.31 31.82 17.28
C LEU A 52 -34.81 32.04 17.57
N ALA A 53 -35.63 31.70 16.59
CA ALA A 53 -37.09 31.62 16.69
C ALA A 53 -37.55 30.17 16.49
N PHE A 54 -38.24 29.62 17.49
CA PHE A 54 -38.78 28.26 17.49
C PHE A 54 -40.20 28.23 16.92
N CYS A 55 -40.60 27.10 16.31
CA CYS A 55 -41.98 26.94 15.88
C CYS A 55 -42.96 26.94 17.07
N PRO A 56 -44.18 27.52 16.91
CA PRO A 56 -45.18 27.55 17.99
C PRO A 56 -45.52 26.15 18.52
N GLY A 57 -45.71 26.04 19.84
CA GLY A 57 -46.11 24.78 20.50
C GLY A 57 -45.00 23.72 20.60
N LEU A 58 -43.75 24.03 20.22
CA LEU A 58 -42.64 23.08 20.28
C LEU A 58 -42.31 22.63 21.71
N LEU A 59 -42.30 23.57 22.68
CA LEU A 59 -42.04 23.23 24.07
C LEU A 59 -43.11 22.30 24.63
N ASP A 60 -44.37 22.65 24.42
CA ASP A 60 -45.51 21.85 24.85
C ASP A 60 -45.43 20.44 24.27
N THR A 61 -45.03 20.35 22.99
CA THR A 61 -44.83 19.08 22.28
C THR A 61 -43.72 18.24 22.90
N ILE A 62 -42.56 18.82 23.19
CA ILE A 62 -41.43 18.10 23.81
C ILE A 62 -41.79 17.61 25.22
N CYS A 63 -42.64 18.35 25.93
CA CYS A 63 -43.11 17.99 27.27
C CYS A 63 -44.27 16.98 27.27
N MET A 64 -44.79 16.55 26.11
CA MET A 64 -45.84 15.53 26.06
C MET A 64 -45.31 14.16 26.51
N ALA A 65 -46.19 13.32 27.07
CA ALA A 65 -45.84 11.96 27.48
C ALA A 65 -45.40 11.06 26.30
N ALA A 66 -45.83 11.40 25.08
CA ALA A 66 -45.55 10.68 23.85
C ALA A 66 -45.03 11.61 22.73
N PRO A 67 -44.20 11.11 21.80
CA PRO A 67 -43.70 11.92 20.70
C PRO A 67 -44.83 12.37 19.76
N PRO A 68 -44.68 13.53 19.10
CA PRO A 68 -45.73 14.10 18.25
C PRO A 68 -46.02 13.23 17.04
N SER A 69 -47.28 12.94 16.73
CA SER A 69 -47.61 12.16 15.53
C SER A 69 -47.22 12.85 14.21
N PHE A 70 -47.18 12.11 13.12
CA PHE A 70 -47.06 12.64 11.76
C PHE A 70 -48.02 13.82 11.45
N VAL A 71 -49.22 13.83 12.05
CA VAL A 71 -50.21 14.89 11.84
C VAL A 71 -49.69 16.22 12.38
N TRP A 72 -49.01 16.22 13.52
CA TRP A 72 -48.39 17.42 14.09
C TRP A 72 -47.30 17.99 13.18
N PHE A 73 -46.45 17.14 12.61
CA PHE A 73 -45.43 17.60 11.67
C PHE A 73 -46.03 18.23 10.41
N LYS A 74 -47.21 17.75 9.94
CA LYS A 74 -47.94 18.37 8.84
C LYS A 74 -48.68 19.65 9.23
N SER A 75 -49.03 19.84 10.51
CA SER A 75 -49.69 21.05 10.97
C SER A 75 -48.73 22.24 11.11
N LEU A 76 -47.42 21.99 11.17
CA LEU A 76 -46.42 23.04 11.13
C LEU A 76 -46.52 23.85 9.83
N SER A 77 -46.27 25.17 9.92
CA SER A 77 -46.33 26.05 8.77
C SER A 77 -45.39 25.58 7.65
N SER A 78 -45.94 25.42 6.44
CA SER A 78 -45.18 25.14 5.22
C SER A 78 -44.60 26.40 4.58
N TYR A 79 -44.94 27.57 5.11
CA TYR A 79 -44.37 28.84 4.67
C TYR A 79 -42.95 28.97 5.19
N ILE A 80 -41.99 29.05 4.26
CA ILE A 80 -40.57 29.21 4.54
C ILE A 80 -40.14 30.56 3.97
N PRO A 81 -39.89 31.57 4.81
CA PRO A 81 -39.41 32.86 4.36
C PRO A 81 -38.07 32.74 3.61
N GLY A 82 -37.84 33.62 2.64
CA GLY A 82 -36.54 33.74 1.98
C GLY A 82 -35.49 34.36 2.92
N LYS A 83 -34.22 33.94 2.80
CA LYS A 83 -33.06 34.49 3.55
C LYS A 83 -33.10 34.25 5.07
N LEU A 84 -33.55 33.08 5.50
CA LEU A 84 -33.38 32.60 6.87
C LEU A 84 -32.43 31.41 6.92
N TRP A 85 -31.71 31.24 8.02
CA TRP A 85 -31.10 29.97 8.38
C TRP A 85 -32.06 29.18 9.27
N GLY A 86 -31.98 27.85 9.25
CA GLY A 86 -32.95 27.06 9.99
C GLY A 86 -32.67 25.57 10.11
N ILE A 87 -33.25 24.96 11.13
CA ILE A 87 -33.45 23.52 11.22
C ILE A 87 -34.82 23.21 10.62
N TYR A 88 -34.84 22.33 9.63
CA TYR A 88 -36.06 21.94 8.93
C TYR A 88 -36.38 20.48 9.15
N VAL A 89 -37.67 20.16 8.99
CA VAL A 89 -38.18 18.79 8.95
C VAL A 89 -38.81 18.52 7.58
N LEU A 90 -38.48 17.38 6.99
CA LEU A 90 -39.15 16.83 5.81
C LEU A 90 -40.05 15.69 6.24
N VAL A 91 -41.26 15.67 5.70
CA VAL A 91 -42.25 14.62 5.98
C VAL A 91 -42.39 13.74 4.75
N LEU A 92 -42.05 12.46 4.89
CA LEU A 92 -41.99 11.47 3.83
C LEU A 92 -43.17 10.50 3.92
N LYS A 93 -43.84 10.23 2.79
CA LYS A 93 -44.97 9.30 2.74
C LYS A 93 -44.81 8.32 1.58
N LYS A 94 -45.11 7.05 1.86
CA LYS A 94 -45.31 5.99 0.88
C LYS A 94 -46.68 5.35 1.15
N PRO A 95 -47.56 5.18 0.14
CA PRO A 95 -48.84 4.51 0.34
C PRO A 95 -48.68 3.13 0.97
N GLY A 96 -49.48 2.83 1.99
CA GLY A 96 -49.42 1.54 2.71
C GLY A 96 -48.21 1.36 3.64
N CYS A 97 -47.37 2.38 3.83
CA CYS A 97 -46.22 2.34 4.74
C CYS A 97 -46.31 3.43 5.82
N ILE A 98 -45.62 3.20 6.93
CA ILE A 98 -45.48 4.16 8.03
C ILE A 98 -44.80 5.44 7.51
N PRO A 99 -45.36 6.64 7.75
CA PRO A 99 -44.72 7.87 7.35
C PRO A 99 -43.39 8.11 8.04
N GLY A 100 -42.44 8.70 7.30
CA GLY A 100 -41.12 9.04 7.81
C GLY A 100 -40.91 10.54 8.00
N ILE A 101 -39.90 10.89 8.79
CA ILE A 101 -39.41 12.27 8.94
C ILE A 101 -37.89 12.32 8.75
N TYR A 102 -37.39 13.45 8.24
CA TYR A 102 -35.96 13.76 8.14
C TYR A 102 -35.72 15.12 8.77
N ILE A 103 -34.66 15.25 9.57
CA ILE A 103 -34.25 16.52 10.19
C ILE A 103 -32.96 16.97 9.52
N GLY A 104 -32.88 18.24 9.13
CA GLY A 104 -31.68 18.79 8.51
C GLY A 104 -31.48 20.26 8.83
N CYS A 105 -30.25 20.75 8.67
CA CYS A 105 -29.96 22.18 8.72
C CYS A 105 -29.88 22.82 7.32
N GLY A 106 -30.22 24.11 7.22
CA GLY A 106 -30.03 24.93 6.02
C GLY A 106 -29.38 26.25 6.37
N THR A 107 -28.10 26.40 5.99
CA THR A 107 -27.23 27.54 6.35
C THR A 107 -26.50 28.13 5.14
N ASP A 108 -27.10 28.01 3.94
CA ASP A 108 -26.52 28.56 2.73
C ASP A 108 -26.38 30.09 2.81
N SER A 109 -25.22 30.62 2.40
CA SER A 109 -24.89 32.04 2.54
C SER A 109 -25.66 32.96 1.61
N SER A 110 -26.30 32.42 0.57
CA SER A 110 -27.00 33.20 -0.47
C SER A 110 -28.52 33.05 -0.37
N THR A 111 -28.97 31.84 -0.10
CA THR A 111 -30.39 31.44 -0.13
C THR A 111 -30.89 30.90 1.19
N GLY A 112 -30.01 30.66 2.17
CA GLY A 112 -30.37 30.08 3.45
C GLY A 112 -31.04 28.71 3.33
N VAL A 113 -32.03 28.46 4.18
CA VAL A 113 -32.78 27.19 4.18
C VAL A 113 -33.70 27.05 2.97
N SER A 114 -34.19 28.15 2.40
CA SER A 114 -35.16 28.10 1.29
C SER A 114 -34.56 27.52 0.00
N GLY A 115 -33.30 27.85 -0.31
CA GLY A 115 -32.59 27.27 -1.46
C GLY A 115 -32.45 25.76 -1.35
N ARG A 116 -32.03 25.26 -0.17
CA ARG A 116 -31.91 23.82 0.09
C ARG A 116 -33.26 23.10 -0.02
N LEU A 117 -34.32 23.67 0.55
CA LEU A 117 -35.67 23.07 0.46
C LEU A 117 -36.24 23.12 -0.96
N SER A 118 -35.94 24.16 -1.74
CA SER A 118 -36.31 24.24 -3.16
C SER A 118 -35.62 23.15 -4.00
N GLY A 119 -34.35 22.84 -3.71
CA GLY A 119 -33.63 21.71 -4.29
C GLY A 119 -34.35 20.39 -4.03
N HIS A 120 -34.74 20.13 -2.77
CA HIS A 120 -35.44 18.90 -2.39
C HIS A 120 -36.77 18.71 -3.11
N ARG A 121 -37.54 19.80 -3.30
CA ARG A 121 -38.79 19.78 -4.08
C ARG A 121 -38.55 19.39 -5.53
N ASN A 122 -37.45 19.87 -6.11
CA ASN A 122 -37.06 19.61 -7.50
C ASN A 122 -36.27 18.30 -7.67
N GLY A 123 -36.13 17.49 -6.62
CA GLY A 123 -35.39 16.23 -6.68
C GLY A 123 -33.87 16.38 -6.83
N ARG A 124 -33.32 17.56 -6.53
CA ARG A 124 -31.88 17.85 -6.63
C ARG A 124 -31.30 18.04 -5.23
N GLN A 125 -30.04 17.64 -5.00
CA GLN A 125 -29.30 17.88 -3.76
C GLN A 125 -29.96 17.32 -2.47
N CYS A 126 -30.68 16.21 -2.58
CA CYS A 126 -31.27 15.56 -1.41
C CYS A 126 -30.20 14.86 -0.55
N PRO A 127 -30.35 14.84 0.79
CA PRO A 127 -29.47 14.06 1.66
C PRO A 127 -29.59 12.57 1.35
N GLN A 128 -28.49 11.83 1.54
CA GLN A 128 -28.39 10.40 1.22
C GLN A 128 -29.56 9.56 1.77
N TYR A 129 -29.99 9.84 2.99
CA TYR A 129 -31.10 9.12 3.63
C TYR A 129 -32.46 9.45 3.02
N VAL A 130 -32.65 10.69 2.56
CA VAL A 130 -33.85 11.11 1.82
C VAL A 130 -33.86 10.47 0.45
N ASP A 131 -32.71 10.41 -0.24
CA ASP A 131 -32.57 9.72 -1.53
C ASP A 131 -32.76 8.20 -1.42
N LYS A 132 -32.32 7.60 -0.31
CA LYS A 132 -32.62 6.20 0.01
C LYS A 132 -34.12 6.01 0.19
N ALA A 133 -34.78 6.82 1.01
CA ALA A 133 -36.23 6.74 1.20
C ALA A 133 -36.99 6.94 -0.12
N LYS A 134 -36.54 7.87 -0.98
CA LYS A 134 -37.11 8.07 -2.32
C LYS A 134 -36.97 6.84 -3.22
N ARG A 135 -35.79 6.20 -3.24
CA ARG A 135 -35.58 4.92 -3.95
C ARG A 135 -36.48 3.80 -3.40
N ASP A 136 -36.75 3.81 -2.10
CA ASP A 136 -37.67 2.88 -1.44
C ASP A 136 -39.15 3.23 -1.70
N GLY A 137 -39.45 4.26 -2.51
CA GLY A 137 -40.79 4.66 -2.95
C GLY A 137 -41.48 5.71 -2.06
N TYR A 138 -40.76 6.38 -1.17
CA TYR A 138 -41.30 7.50 -0.39
C TYR A 138 -41.24 8.81 -1.16
N THR A 139 -42.20 9.69 -0.91
CA THR A 139 -42.27 11.04 -1.50
C THR A 139 -42.30 12.09 -0.39
N ILE A 140 -41.68 13.25 -0.63
CA ILE A 140 -41.74 14.38 0.32
C ILE A 140 -43.12 15.04 0.19
N THR A 141 -43.89 15.05 1.27
CA THR A 141 -45.28 15.55 1.31
C THR A 141 -45.46 16.83 2.12
N HIS A 142 -44.48 17.18 2.97
CA HIS A 142 -44.48 18.43 3.74
C HIS A 142 -43.05 18.84 4.08
N MET A 143 -42.83 20.14 4.21
CA MET A 143 -41.55 20.75 4.62
C MET A 143 -41.87 21.88 5.58
N ALA A 144 -41.25 21.91 6.75
CA ALA A 144 -41.47 22.94 7.77
C ALA A 144 -40.17 23.29 8.50
N LEU A 145 -40.14 24.45 9.16
CA LEU A 145 -39.04 24.87 10.02
C LEU A 145 -39.37 24.55 11.48
N LEU A 146 -38.41 23.96 12.18
CA LEU A 146 -38.45 23.74 13.64
C LEU A 146 -37.80 24.91 14.38
N VAL A 147 -36.70 25.42 13.83
CA VAL A 147 -35.97 26.59 14.31
C VAL A 147 -35.57 27.43 13.11
N SER A 148 -35.62 28.75 13.26
CA SER A 148 -35.14 29.68 12.26
C SER A 148 -34.39 30.83 12.89
N CYS A 149 -33.50 31.46 12.13
CA CYS A 149 -32.96 32.77 12.47
C CYS A 149 -32.75 33.64 11.24
N PRO A 150 -32.68 34.98 11.43
CA PRO A 150 -32.21 35.88 10.38
C PRO A 150 -30.85 35.45 9.84
N MET A 151 -30.63 35.60 8.54
CA MET A 151 -29.32 35.26 7.96
C MET A 151 -28.20 36.06 8.64
N PRO A 152 -27.21 35.39 9.25
CA PRO A 152 -26.16 36.08 9.99
C PRO A 152 -25.26 36.94 9.12
N ALA A 153 -24.61 37.94 9.73
CA ALA A 153 -23.59 38.74 9.08
C ALA A 153 -22.42 37.84 8.63
N PRO A 154 -21.75 38.13 7.49
CA PRO A 154 -20.69 37.28 6.95
C PRO A 154 -19.61 36.83 7.94
N ALA A 155 -19.23 37.70 8.88
CA ALA A 155 -18.22 37.42 9.90
C ALA A 155 -18.67 36.37 10.94
N ASP A 156 -19.97 36.28 11.24
CA ASP A 156 -20.51 35.39 12.26
C ASP A 156 -20.93 34.02 11.69
N ARG A 157 -21.14 33.95 10.37
CA ARG A 157 -21.56 32.74 9.65
C ARG A 157 -20.72 31.50 9.96
N PRO A 158 -19.38 31.56 10.01
CA PRO A 158 -18.57 30.36 10.19
C PRO A 158 -18.82 29.69 11.54
N ARG A 159 -18.78 30.45 12.64
CA ARG A 159 -19.05 29.92 13.99
C ARG A 159 -20.52 29.55 14.20
N LEU A 160 -21.46 30.33 13.66
CA LEU A 160 -22.88 30.01 13.74
C LEU A 160 -23.27 28.75 12.95
N ARG A 161 -22.53 28.38 11.90
CA ARG A 161 -22.74 27.08 11.21
C ARG A 161 -22.50 25.89 12.14
N VAL A 162 -21.51 25.97 13.04
CA VAL A 162 -21.26 24.93 14.04
C VAL A 162 -22.44 24.83 15.01
N LEU A 163 -22.98 25.96 15.46
CA LEU A 163 -24.19 25.99 16.28
C LEU A 163 -25.37 25.31 15.55
N PHE A 164 -25.58 25.57 14.26
CA PHE A 164 -26.67 24.94 13.51
C PHE A 164 -26.50 23.43 13.32
N LEU A 165 -25.27 22.93 13.23
CA LEU A 165 -25.01 21.49 13.23
C LEU A 165 -25.25 20.86 14.62
N LEU A 166 -24.91 21.57 15.70
CA LEU A 166 -25.25 21.15 17.07
C LEU A 166 -26.77 21.13 17.30
N LEU A 167 -27.48 22.14 16.79
CA LEU A 167 -28.94 22.18 16.82
C LEU A 167 -29.53 21.00 16.02
N GLU A 168 -29.01 20.69 14.83
CA GLU A 168 -29.44 19.52 14.06
C GLU A 168 -29.27 18.21 14.85
N ALA A 169 -28.13 18.04 15.53
CA ALA A 169 -27.87 16.90 16.38
C ALA A 169 -28.86 16.84 17.56
N ALA A 170 -29.10 17.97 18.24
CA ALA A 170 -30.04 18.07 19.35
C ALA A 170 -31.49 17.74 18.92
N PHE A 171 -31.96 18.27 17.78
CA PHE A 171 -33.29 17.96 17.26
C PHE A 171 -33.40 16.51 16.79
N THR A 172 -32.33 15.94 16.22
CA THR A 172 -32.27 14.51 15.89
C THR A 172 -32.37 13.63 17.15
N CYS A 173 -31.75 14.06 18.25
CA CYS A 173 -31.85 13.40 19.56
C CYS A 173 -33.27 13.50 20.15
N ILE A 174 -33.89 14.68 20.12
CA ILE A 174 -35.24 14.91 20.63
C ILE A 174 -36.23 13.94 19.99
N PHE A 175 -36.18 13.79 18.67
CA PHE A 175 -37.08 12.90 17.94
C PHE A 175 -36.55 11.48 17.78
N TRP A 176 -35.50 11.10 18.51
CA TRP A 176 -34.82 9.82 18.35
C TRP A 176 -35.71 8.61 18.60
N ALA A 177 -36.68 8.73 19.51
CA ALA A 177 -37.66 7.68 19.80
C ALA A 177 -38.44 7.23 18.55
N LEU A 178 -38.42 8.01 17.48
CA LEU A 178 -39.07 7.73 16.20
C LEU A 178 -38.18 6.95 15.22
N ARG A 179 -36.94 6.61 15.56
CA ARG A 179 -36.02 5.89 14.67
C ARG A 179 -36.16 4.38 14.82
N ARG A 180 -35.87 3.66 13.73
CA ARG A 180 -35.70 2.20 13.76
C ARG A 180 -34.62 1.78 14.77
N ARG A 181 -34.88 0.70 15.50
CA ARG A 181 -34.01 0.12 16.56
C ARG A 181 -32.75 -0.59 16.03
N ASP A 182 -32.27 -0.19 14.85
CA ASP A 182 -31.21 -0.92 14.15
C ASP A 182 -29.78 -0.50 14.55
N THR A 183 -29.63 0.71 15.12
CA THR A 183 -28.34 1.28 15.51
C THR A 183 -28.49 2.20 16.74
N PRO A 184 -27.67 2.00 17.80
CA PRO A 184 -27.64 2.94 18.92
C PRO A 184 -26.91 4.24 18.54
N TYR A 185 -27.50 5.38 18.88
CA TYR A 185 -26.92 6.74 18.83
C TYR A 185 -25.95 7.02 19.97
N GLY A 186 -26.07 6.28 21.08
CA GLY A 186 -25.31 6.48 22.32
C GLY A 186 -25.78 7.66 23.18
N ILE A 187 -26.87 8.33 22.78
CA ILE A 187 -27.45 9.51 23.43
C ILE A 187 -28.97 9.40 23.60
N GLU A 188 -29.51 8.19 23.45
CA GLU A 188 -30.93 7.88 23.58
C GLU A 188 -31.45 8.20 24.99
N HIS A 189 -30.56 8.17 25.98
CA HIS A 189 -30.84 8.57 27.35
C HIS A 189 -31.11 10.08 27.51
N LEU A 190 -30.74 10.90 26.53
CA LEU A 190 -31.06 12.34 26.49
C LEU A 190 -32.38 12.62 25.74
N ALA A 191 -32.93 11.63 25.04
CA ALA A 191 -34.19 11.79 24.33
C ALA A 191 -35.36 11.92 25.33
N PRO A 192 -36.34 12.81 25.08
CA PRO A 192 -37.50 12.97 25.96
C PRO A 192 -38.36 11.71 26.10
N TRP A 193 -38.30 10.82 25.10
CA TRP A 193 -39.14 9.63 25.03
C TRP A 193 -38.29 8.38 24.87
N SER A 194 -38.69 7.30 25.56
CA SER A 194 -38.05 5.99 25.40
C SER A 194 -38.44 5.36 24.07
N GLN A 195 -37.46 4.86 23.32
CA GLN A 195 -37.66 4.13 22.08
C GLN A 195 -38.42 2.80 22.29
N ASP A 196 -38.41 2.25 23.51
CA ASP A 196 -39.08 0.99 23.83
C ASP A 196 -40.61 1.13 23.87
N GLN A 197 -41.11 2.33 24.13
CA GLN A 197 -42.52 2.61 24.36
C GLN A 197 -43.32 2.91 23.07
N TYR A 198 -42.65 3.12 21.93
CA TYR A 198 -43.30 3.57 20.70
C TYR A 198 -42.90 2.69 19.50
N ALA A 199 -43.89 2.36 18.67
CA ALA A 199 -43.74 1.51 17.48
C ALA A 199 -43.49 2.30 16.18
N TRP A 200 -43.32 3.63 16.28
CA TRP A 200 -43.25 4.50 15.11
C TRP A 200 -41.82 4.65 14.61
N ASP A 201 -41.48 3.89 13.57
CA ASP A 201 -40.14 3.79 12.96
C ASP A 201 -39.91 4.78 11.78
N GLY A 202 -40.27 6.05 11.96
CA GLY A 202 -40.29 7.07 10.90
C GLY A 202 -39.01 7.89 10.68
N LEU A 203 -38.12 8.02 11.66
CA LEU A 203 -36.96 8.92 11.55
C LEU A 203 -35.86 8.31 10.65
N CYS A 204 -35.54 9.00 9.56
CA CYS A 204 -34.49 8.62 8.60
C CYS A 204 -33.33 9.64 8.60
N SER A 205 -32.93 10.13 9.76
CA SER A 205 -31.85 11.12 9.91
C SER A 205 -30.48 10.48 10.19
N HIS A 206 -29.43 11.25 9.98
CA HIS A 206 -28.02 10.86 10.19
C HIS A 206 -27.53 11.30 11.58
N SER A 207 -26.24 11.15 11.88
CA SER A 207 -25.63 11.64 13.13
C SER A 207 -24.73 12.85 12.87
N PRO A 208 -25.24 14.09 12.91
CA PRO A 208 -24.44 15.27 12.57
C PRO A 208 -23.20 15.45 13.46
N ILE A 209 -23.24 14.93 14.69
CA ILE A 209 -22.15 15.09 15.68
C ILE A 209 -20.97 14.14 15.47
N THR A 210 -21.21 12.96 14.88
CA THR A 210 -20.16 11.95 14.62
C THR A 210 -19.62 12.06 13.19
N GLU A 211 -20.48 12.41 12.23
CA GLU A 211 -20.17 12.55 10.81
C GLU A 211 -19.42 13.83 10.49
N GLY A 212 -19.22 14.68 11.50
CA GLY A 212 -18.12 15.64 11.51
C GLY A 212 -18.00 16.41 10.22
N ALA A 213 -19.03 17.21 9.91
CA ALA A 213 -18.91 18.28 8.94
C ALA A 213 -18.16 17.87 7.65
N GLU A 214 -18.89 17.43 6.63
CA GLU A 214 -18.58 17.91 5.27
C GLU A 214 -18.81 19.44 5.20
N VAL A 215 -18.15 20.19 6.09
CA VAL A 215 -17.90 21.61 5.94
C VAL A 215 -17.02 21.67 4.71
N ARG A 216 -17.65 22.12 3.63
CA ARG A 216 -17.02 22.37 2.35
C ARG A 216 -15.73 23.13 2.63
N LYS A 217 -14.61 22.63 2.11
CA LYS A 217 -13.20 23.01 2.40
C LYS A 217 -12.91 24.53 2.44
N GLY A 218 -13.39 25.23 3.46
CA GLY A 218 -13.24 26.69 3.62
C GLY A 218 -14.34 27.42 4.41
N ASP A 219 -15.40 26.74 4.89
CA ASP A 219 -16.62 27.40 5.38
C ASP A 219 -16.65 27.79 6.88
N LEU A 220 -15.60 27.50 7.67
CA LEU A 220 -15.55 27.71 9.12
C LEU A 220 -14.59 28.80 9.62
N ASP A 221 -13.76 29.37 8.73
CA ASP A 221 -12.83 30.48 9.04
C ASP A 221 -12.05 30.28 10.37
N LEU A 222 -11.61 29.05 10.60
CA LEU A 222 -10.87 28.67 11.80
C LEU A 222 -9.45 29.22 11.72
N SER A 223 -8.95 29.73 12.84
CA SER A 223 -7.56 30.17 12.94
C SER A 223 -6.60 28.99 12.70
N PRO A 224 -5.35 29.26 12.25
CA PRO A 224 -4.33 28.23 12.11
C PRO A 224 -4.09 27.43 13.40
N GLU A 225 -4.26 28.05 14.56
CA GLU A 225 -4.14 27.42 15.88
C GLU A 225 -5.29 26.43 16.14
N GLU A 226 -6.54 26.84 15.90
CA GLU A 226 -7.73 25.97 16.01
C GLU A 226 -7.65 24.78 15.03
N LEU A 227 -7.16 24.99 13.80
CA LEU A 227 -6.94 23.93 12.82
C LEU A 227 -5.90 22.92 13.30
N ASN A 228 -4.77 23.40 13.83
CA ASN A 228 -3.71 22.55 14.37
C ASN A 228 -4.18 21.74 15.60
N GLN A 229 -4.98 22.36 16.48
CA GLN A 229 -5.59 21.67 17.62
C GLN A 229 -6.56 20.58 17.15
N MET A 230 -7.41 20.88 16.16
CA MET A 230 -8.35 19.93 15.58
C MET A 230 -7.63 18.71 14.97
N ASP A 231 -6.59 18.95 14.17
CA ASP A 231 -5.76 17.91 13.57
C ASP A 231 -5.03 17.06 14.62
N ALA A 232 -4.56 17.68 15.69
CA ALA A 232 -3.93 16.97 16.81
C ALA A 232 -4.91 16.02 17.51
N ILE A 233 -6.16 16.45 17.76
CA ILE A 233 -7.20 15.64 18.39
C ILE A 233 -7.62 14.49 17.46
N ILE A 234 -7.79 14.73 16.16
CA ILE A 234 -8.12 13.67 15.18
C ILE A 234 -6.99 12.63 15.14
N LYS A 235 -5.73 13.08 15.09
CA LYS A 235 -4.56 12.22 15.05
C LYS A 235 -4.40 11.38 16.31
N ASP A 236 -4.61 11.98 17.48
CA ASP A 236 -4.55 11.27 18.77
C ASP A 236 -5.71 10.27 18.93
N LYS A 237 -6.93 10.63 18.50
CA LYS A 237 -8.06 9.70 18.45
C LYS A 237 -7.78 8.51 17.54
N ASN A 238 -7.27 8.72 16.32
CA ASN A 238 -6.94 7.63 15.41
C ASN A 238 -5.84 6.74 16.00
N ARG A 239 -4.82 7.35 16.62
CA ARG A 239 -3.76 6.63 17.33
C ARG A 239 -4.34 5.78 18.48
N THR A 240 -5.23 6.35 19.29
CA THR A 240 -5.86 5.70 20.45
C THR A 240 -6.85 4.60 20.02
N TYR A 241 -7.60 4.80 18.95
CA TYR A 241 -8.45 3.77 18.34
C TYR A 241 -7.62 2.58 17.85
N HIS A 242 -6.52 2.83 17.14
CA HIS A 242 -5.63 1.76 16.68
C HIS A 242 -4.87 1.08 17.84
N ALA A 243 -4.51 1.82 18.89
CA ALA A 243 -3.81 1.30 20.06
C ALA A 243 -4.73 0.46 20.97
N ASN A 244 -5.95 0.93 21.25
CA ASN A 244 -6.84 0.33 22.24
C ASN A 244 -7.92 -0.59 21.62
N TYR A 245 -8.56 -0.17 20.52
CA TYR A 245 -9.69 -0.91 19.94
C TYR A 245 -9.22 -2.10 19.09
N GLY A 246 -8.17 -1.91 18.29
CA GLY A 246 -7.63 -2.98 17.44
C GLY A 246 -6.95 -4.10 18.22
N LYS A 247 -6.32 -3.79 19.35
CA LYS A 247 -5.49 -4.78 20.07
C LYS A 247 -6.30 -5.61 21.08
N ALA A 248 -7.27 -4.99 21.77
CA ALA A 248 -8.10 -5.68 22.75
C ALA A 248 -9.20 -6.56 22.13
N LEU A 249 -9.88 -6.11 21.07
CA LEU A 249 -10.96 -6.90 20.43
C LEU A 249 -10.44 -8.12 19.65
N ARG A 250 -9.22 -8.05 19.11
CA ARG A 250 -8.59 -9.18 18.40
C ARG A 250 -8.00 -10.22 19.36
N ALA A 251 -7.65 -9.81 20.59
CA ALA A 251 -7.10 -10.69 21.60
C ALA A 251 -8.20 -11.44 22.39
N ASN A 252 -9.32 -10.78 22.70
CA ASN A 252 -10.47 -11.37 23.40
C ASN A 252 -11.80 -10.80 22.86
N PRO A 253 -12.39 -11.35 21.79
CA PRO A 253 -13.67 -10.89 21.27
C PRO A 253 -14.81 -11.22 22.25
N THR A 254 -15.60 -10.22 22.67
CA THR A 254 -16.76 -10.44 23.54
C THR A 254 -17.86 -11.23 22.81
N PRO A 255 -18.71 -12.00 23.52
CA PRO A 255 -19.84 -12.71 22.91
C PRO A 255 -20.74 -11.79 22.08
N GLU A 256 -20.92 -10.54 22.52
CA GLU A 256 -21.66 -9.50 21.81
C GLU A 256 -20.95 -9.00 20.53
N HIS A 257 -19.61 -9.03 20.49
CA HIS A 257 -18.84 -8.69 19.29
C HIS A 257 -18.87 -9.84 18.27
N ILE A 258 -18.80 -11.09 18.74
CA ILE A 258 -18.98 -12.27 17.90
C ILE A 258 -20.39 -12.27 17.31
N GLU A 259 -21.41 -12.02 18.13
CA GLU A 259 -22.80 -11.99 17.69
C GLU A 259 -23.08 -10.80 16.77
N ARG A 260 -22.51 -9.62 17.03
CA ARG A 260 -22.66 -8.45 16.14
C ARG A 260 -21.93 -8.62 14.81
N SER A 261 -20.75 -9.25 14.80
CA SER A 261 -20.04 -9.63 13.58
C SER A 261 -20.77 -10.74 12.82
N ARG A 262 -21.38 -11.68 13.54
CA ARG A 262 -22.24 -12.73 12.97
C ARG A 262 -23.52 -12.14 12.37
N VAL A 263 -24.19 -11.23 13.07
CA VAL A 263 -25.38 -10.49 12.61
C VAL A 263 -25.06 -9.54 11.47
N ASN A 264 -23.90 -8.88 11.45
CA ASN A 264 -23.48 -8.04 10.31
C ASN A 264 -23.13 -8.89 9.08
N ASN A 265 -22.44 -10.02 9.26
CA ASN A 265 -22.23 -10.99 8.18
C ASN A 265 -23.55 -11.61 7.69
N ILE A 266 -24.51 -11.84 8.59
CA ILE A 266 -25.87 -12.33 8.27
C ILE A 266 -26.75 -11.23 7.68
N LYS A 267 -26.55 -9.93 7.96
CA LYS A 267 -27.28 -8.82 7.34
C LYS A 267 -26.73 -8.46 5.96
N GLN A 268 -25.42 -8.62 5.77
CA GLN A 268 -24.80 -8.47 4.45
C GLN A 268 -25.11 -9.68 3.55
N ARG A 269 -25.21 -10.90 4.09
CA ARG A 269 -25.54 -12.11 3.32
C ARG A 269 -26.81 -12.00 2.45
N PRO A 270 -27.99 -11.55 2.90
CA PRO A 270 -29.20 -11.45 2.08
C PRO A 270 -29.10 -10.39 0.98
N ALA A 271 -28.47 -9.25 1.25
CA ALA A 271 -28.24 -8.21 0.22
C ALA A 271 -27.21 -8.67 -0.81
N THR A 272 -26.21 -9.43 -0.36
CA THR A 272 -25.22 -10.10 -1.20
C THR A 272 -25.84 -11.27 -1.97
N ILE A 273 -26.72 -12.06 -1.38
CA ILE A 273 -27.46 -13.17 -2.02
C ILE A 273 -28.45 -12.62 -3.04
N ALA A 274 -29.15 -11.53 -2.76
CA ALA A 274 -30.05 -10.88 -3.73
C ALA A 274 -29.26 -10.29 -4.91
N ARG A 275 -28.13 -9.60 -4.64
CA ARG A 275 -27.20 -9.16 -5.69
C ARG A 275 -26.56 -10.32 -6.45
N GLN A 276 -26.24 -11.42 -5.77
CA GLN A 276 -25.70 -12.64 -6.38
C GLN A 276 -26.77 -13.37 -7.19
N GLN A 277 -28.03 -13.40 -6.76
CA GLN A 277 -29.16 -13.97 -7.50
C GLN A 277 -29.49 -13.12 -8.74
N GLU A 278 -29.46 -11.79 -8.61
CA GLU A 278 -29.62 -10.84 -9.71
C GLU A 278 -28.41 -10.90 -10.68
N ALA A 279 -27.19 -11.12 -10.17
CA ALA A 279 -25.97 -11.32 -10.97
C ALA A 279 -25.89 -12.71 -11.63
N VAL A 280 -26.42 -13.76 -11.00
CA VAL A 280 -26.55 -15.12 -11.56
C VAL A 280 -27.64 -15.14 -12.63
N ALA A 281 -28.75 -14.43 -12.42
CA ALA A 281 -29.78 -14.23 -13.45
C ALA A 281 -29.25 -13.41 -14.64
N ASN A 282 -28.32 -12.47 -14.41
CA ASN A 282 -27.74 -11.58 -15.43
C ASN A 282 -26.36 -12.02 -15.95
N GLN A 283 -25.83 -13.18 -15.55
CA GLN A 283 -24.50 -13.70 -15.93
C GLN A 283 -23.30 -12.75 -15.72
N THR A 284 -23.37 -11.86 -14.72
CA THR A 284 -22.33 -10.85 -14.47
C THR A 284 -21.61 -11.11 -13.14
N TYR A 285 -20.51 -11.86 -13.21
CA TYR A 285 -19.44 -12.05 -12.20
C TYR A 285 -19.74 -12.97 -11.00
N HIS A 286 -18.98 -14.06 -10.91
CA HIS A 286 -18.93 -14.96 -9.76
C HIS A 286 -17.96 -14.43 -8.68
N CYS A 287 -18.48 -14.08 -7.50
CA CYS A 287 -17.73 -13.53 -6.38
C CYS A 287 -17.25 -14.65 -5.43
N SER A 288 -16.20 -15.36 -5.82
CA SER A 288 -15.36 -16.12 -4.87
C SER A 288 -14.11 -15.29 -4.54
N ASP A 289 -13.71 -15.25 -3.27
CA ASP A 289 -12.52 -14.49 -2.83
C ASP A 289 -11.22 -15.23 -3.19
N LEU A 290 -10.60 -14.81 -4.30
CA LEU A 290 -9.31 -15.31 -4.77
C LEU A 290 -8.16 -15.09 -3.76
N GLY A 291 -8.33 -14.17 -2.79
CA GLY A 291 -7.31 -13.82 -1.80
C GLY A 291 -6.83 -14.99 -0.95
N THR A 292 -7.64 -16.03 -0.84
CA THR A 292 -7.36 -17.25 -0.07
C THR A 292 -6.45 -18.25 -0.80
N ASN A 293 -6.29 -18.13 -2.11
CA ASN A 293 -5.53 -19.10 -2.93
C ASN A 293 -4.28 -18.46 -3.56
N VAL A 294 -3.13 -18.80 -2.98
CA VAL A 294 -1.81 -18.30 -3.41
C VAL A 294 -1.50 -18.63 -4.87
N ARG A 295 -1.90 -19.83 -5.34
CA ARG A 295 -1.68 -20.25 -6.74
C ARG A 295 -2.50 -19.40 -7.69
N ALA A 296 -3.78 -19.19 -7.40
CA ALA A 296 -4.67 -18.36 -8.21
C ALA A 296 -4.16 -16.90 -8.28
N LEU A 297 -3.75 -16.33 -7.14
CA LEU A 297 -3.15 -14.99 -7.09
C LEU A 297 -1.86 -14.88 -7.90
N ARG A 298 -0.97 -15.88 -7.86
CA ARG A 298 0.27 -15.88 -8.65
C ARG A 298 -0.05 -15.91 -10.15
N ARG A 299 -0.98 -16.77 -10.58
CA ARG A 299 -1.42 -16.85 -11.98
C ARG A 299 -2.01 -15.52 -12.46
N LEU A 300 -2.91 -14.94 -11.67
CA LEU A 300 -3.49 -13.63 -11.97
C LEU A 300 -2.42 -12.53 -12.02
N ARG A 301 -1.46 -12.52 -11.09
CA ARG A 301 -0.36 -11.54 -11.08
C ARG A 301 0.49 -11.63 -12.34
N THR A 302 0.86 -12.84 -12.77
CA THR A 302 1.62 -13.06 -14.02
C THR A 302 0.83 -12.54 -15.23
N ALA A 303 -0.47 -12.83 -15.29
CA ALA A 303 -1.32 -12.36 -16.39
C ALA A 303 -1.49 -10.83 -16.38
N CYS A 304 -1.68 -10.21 -15.21
CA CYS A 304 -1.72 -8.76 -15.05
C CYS A 304 -0.39 -8.09 -15.43
N GLU A 305 0.76 -8.70 -15.12
CA GLU A 305 2.05 -8.19 -15.55
C GLU A 305 2.21 -8.22 -17.07
N ARG A 306 1.84 -9.34 -17.71
CA ARG A 306 1.81 -9.45 -19.18
C ARG A 306 0.90 -8.38 -19.79
N ALA A 307 -0.32 -8.24 -19.28
CA ALA A 307 -1.26 -7.21 -19.71
C ALA A 307 -0.67 -5.79 -19.55
N LYS A 308 -0.01 -5.48 -18.43
CA LYS A 308 0.68 -4.20 -18.21
C LYS A 308 1.76 -3.93 -19.27
N ARG A 309 2.56 -4.95 -19.62
CA ARG A 309 3.59 -4.84 -20.67
C ARG A 309 2.92 -4.58 -22.04
N THR A 310 1.90 -5.35 -22.39
CA THR A 310 1.12 -5.17 -23.64
C THR A 310 0.47 -3.79 -23.72
N LEU A 311 -0.09 -3.27 -22.62
CA LEU A 311 -0.69 -1.93 -22.59
C LEU A 311 0.32 -0.79 -22.79
N SER A 312 1.63 -1.06 -22.67
CA SER A 312 2.67 -0.08 -22.95
C SER A 312 2.84 0.16 -24.46
N SER A 313 2.44 -0.79 -25.32
CA SER A 313 2.42 -0.64 -26.78
C SER A 313 0.99 -0.54 -27.35
N SER A 314 0.06 -1.35 -26.84
CA SER A 314 -1.33 -1.46 -27.30
C SER A 314 -2.32 -0.65 -26.46
N ALA A 315 -3.44 -0.22 -27.05
CA ALA A 315 -4.47 0.56 -26.36
C ALA A 315 -5.40 -0.29 -25.48
N GLN A 316 -5.46 -1.60 -25.72
CA GLN A 316 -6.29 -2.56 -25.00
C GLN A 316 -5.66 -3.97 -25.05
N THR A 317 -6.01 -4.82 -24.11
CA THR A 317 -5.63 -6.24 -24.06
C THR A 317 -6.68 -7.05 -23.29
N SER A 318 -6.83 -8.33 -23.59
CA SER A 318 -7.58 -9.27 -22.75
C SER A 318 -6.67 -9.94 -21.72
N ILE A 319 -7.28 -10.40 -20.63
CA ILE A 319 -6.68 -11.25 -19.61
C ILE A 319 -7.57 -12.49 -19.55
N GLU A 320 -6.99 -13.63 -19.93
CA GLU A 320 -7.68 -14.90 -20.09
C GLU A 320 -6.90 -15.96 -19.32
N ILE A 321 -7.56 -16.62 -18.36
CA ILE A 321 -6.94 -17.62 -17.50
C ILE A 321 -7.93 -18.74 -17.22
N ASP A 322 -7.67 -19.91 -17.81
CA ASP A 322 -8.51 -21.09 -17.62
C ASP A 322 -8.41 -21.62 -16.18
N SER A 323 -9.54 -22.03 -15.62
CA SER A 323 -9.65 -22.64 -14.29
C SER A 323 -8.85 -21.85 -13.24
N LEU A 324 -9.04 -20.53 -13.21
CA LEU A 324 -8.29 -19.63 -12.31
C LEU A 324 -8.56 -19.98 -10.84
N PHE A 325 -9.82 -20.23 -10.50
CA PHE A 325 -10.25 -20.51 -9.14
C PHE A 325 -11.47 -21.45 -9.14
N GLU A 326 -11.44 -22.53 -8.34
CA GLU A 326 -12.54 -23.50 -8.22
C GLU A 326 -13.07 -24.09 -9.54
N GLY A 327 -12.19 -24.26 -10.54
CA GLY A 327 -12.60 -24.76 -11.85
C GLY A 327 -13.21 -23.71 -12.78
N ILE A 328 -13.23 -22.43 -12.37
CA ILE A 328 -13.85 -21.33 -13.11
C ILE A 328 -12.79 -20.56 -13.90
N ASP A 329 -13.06 -20.37 -15.19
CA ASP A 329 -12.23 -19.56 -16.09
C ASP A 329 -12.39 -18.06 -15.78
N PHE A 330 -11.33 -17.30 -15.99
CA PHE A 330 -11.35 -15.84 -15.84
C PHE A 330 -11.07 -15.18 -17.19
N TYR A 331 -12.03 -14.38 -17.65
CA TYR A 331 -11.92 -13.57 -18.86
C TYR A 331 -12.27 -12.13 -18.54
N THR A 332 -11.40 -11.19 -18.90
CA THR A 332 -11.69 -9.75 -18.85
C THR A 332 -10.89 -9.00 -19.90
N SER A 333 -11.31 -7.78 -20.24
CA SER A 333 -10.51 -6.86 -21.05
C SER A 333 -10.16 -5.62 -20.25
N ILE A 334 -8.97 -5.09 -20.49
CA ILE A 334 -8.49 -3.86 -19.86
C ILE A 334 -7.92 -2.92 -20.92
N THR A 335 -8.31 -1.66 -20.84
CA THR A 335 -7.80 -0.60 -21.70
C THR A 335 -6.64 0.12 -21.03
N ARG A 336 -5.76 0.74 -21.84
CA ARG A 336 -4.67 1.59 -21.34
C ARG A 336 -5.22 2.71 -20.47
N ALA A 337 -6.31 3.35 -20.89
CA ALA A 337 -6.95 4.41 -20.12
C ALA A 337 -7.38 3.95 -18.72
N ARG A 338 -7.95 2.74 -18.61
CA ARG A 338 -8.35 2.18 -17.31
C ARG A 338 -7.14 1.84 -16.44
N PHE A 339 -6.10 1.25 -17.01
CA PHE A 339 -4.84 1.02 -16.30
C PHE A 339 -4.22 2.34 -15.78
N GLU A 340 -4.18 3.37 -16.63
CA GLU A 340 -3.67 4.68 -16.26
C GLU A 340 -4.47 5.33 -15.14
N GLU A 341 -5.80 5.21 -15.17
CA GLU A 341 -6.68 5.68 -14.10
C GLU A 341 -6.40 4.97 -12.77
N LEU A 342 -6.26 3.63 -12.79
CA LEU A 342 -6.02 2.81 -11.60
C LEU A 342 -4.68 3.10 -10.93
N CYS A 343 -3.68 3.56 -11.69
CA CYS A 343 -2.33 3.86 -11.18
C CYS A 343 -1.99 5.36 -11.20
N GLN A 344 -2.99 6.24 -11.42
CA GLN A 344 -2.76 7.66 -11.68
C GLN A 344 -2.11 8.39 -10.48
N ASP A 345 -2.42 7.96 -9.27
CA ASP A 345 -1.82 8.43 -8.02
C ASP A 345 -0.33 8.03 -7.93
N LEU A 346 -0.02 6.76 -8.19
CA LEU A 346 1.36 6.25 -8.22
C LEU A 346 2.19 6.99 -9.27
N PHE A 347 1.66 7.17 -10.48
CA PHE A 347 2.36 7.90 -11.55
C PHE A 347 2.59 9.38 -11.23
N ARG A 348 1.68 10.04 -10.50
CA ARG A 348 1.89 11.43 -10.07
C ARG A 348 2.92 11.52 -8.94
N SER A 349 2.95 10.52 -8.06
CA SER A 349 3.89 10.50 -6.93
C SER A 349 5.36 10.50 -7.38
N THR A 350 5.68 10.00 -8.58
CA THR A 350 7.05 9.95 -9.11
C THR A 350 7.61 11.32 -9.50
N ILE A 351 6.74 12.31 -9.74
CA ILE A 351 7.18 13.68 -10.07
C ILE A 351 7.67 14.43 -8.83
N GLN A 352 7.16 14.11 -7.64
CA GLN A 352 7.56 14.79 -6.40
C GLN A 352 9.05 14.61 -6.06
N PRO A 353 9.68 13.42 -6.20
CA PRO A 353 11.13 13.28 -6.13
C PRO A 353 11.90 14.12 -7.15
N VAL A 354 11.41 14.22 -8.39
CA VAL A 354 12.07 15.01 -9.45
C VAL A 354 12.10 16.50 -9.07
N ASP A 355 10.99 17.02 -8.54
CA ASP A 355 10.92 18.40 -8.05
C ASP A 355 11.85 18.66 -6.85
N ARG A 356 11.92 17.69 -5.93
CA ARG A 356 12.83 17.75 -4.78
C ARG A 356 14.30 17.78 -5.19
N VAL A 357 14.72 16.94 -6.15
CA VAL A 357 16.13 16.92 -6.57
C VAL A 357 16.53 18.20 -7.29
N LEU A 358 15.66 18.80 -8.10
CA LEU A 358 15.94 20.10 -8.73
C LEU A 358 16.07 21.23 -7.70
N THR A 359 15.19 21.21 -6.69
CA THR A 359 15.25 22.16 -5.57
C THR A 359 16.54 22.01 -4.77
N ASP A 360 16.93 20.77 -4.45
CA ASP A 360 18.14 20.48 -3.69
C ASP A 360 19.41 20.83 -4.48
N ALA A 361 19.42 20.55 -5.78
CA ALA A 361 20.50 20.93 -6.69
C ALA A 361 20.54 22.44 -6.98
N LYS A 362 19.46 23.17 -6.69
CA LYS A 362 19.26 24.58 -7.06
C LYS A 362 19.40 24.81 -8.56
N ILE A 363 18.86 23.88 -9.34
CA ILE A 363 18.91 23.89 -10.80
C ILE A 363 17.50 24.08 -11.34
N ASP A 364 17.33 25.10 -12.18
CA ASP A 364 16.09 25.29 -12.92
C ASP A 364 15.89 24.19 -13.97
N LYS A 365 14.64 23.81 -14.22
CA LYS A 365 14.27 22.79 -15.21
C LYS A 365 14.90 23.02 -16.59
N SER A 366 15.08 24.28 -16.99
CA SER A 366 15.67 24.66 -18.27
C SER A 366 17.15 24.34 -18.40
N LEU A 367 17.85 24.20 -17.27
CA LEU A 367 19.28 23.87 -17.23
C LEU A 367 19.54 22.36 -17.29
N VAL A 368 18.49 21.53 -17.24
CA VAL A 368 18.62 20.08 -17.43
C VAL A 368 18.84 19.79 -18.91
N HIS A 369 20.04 19.33 -19.26
CA HIS A 369 20.45 19.09 -20.65
C HIS A 369 19.87 17.81 -21.25
N GLU A 370 19.72 16.75 -20.46
CA GLU A 370 19.26 15.44 -20.92
C GLU A 370 18.36 14.79 -19.86
N ILE A 371 17.38 14.01 -20.31
CA ILE A 371 16.52 13.20 -19.44
C ILE A 371 16.72 11.75 -19.81
N VAL A 372 17.38 10.97 -18.96
CA VAL A 372 17.63 9.54 -19.20
C VAL A 372 16.64 8.70 -18.42
N LEU A 373 15.93 7.80 -19.11
CA LEU A 373 14.98 6.87 -18.49
C LEU A 373 15.63 5.51 -18.29
N VAL A 374 15.62 5.02 -17.05
CA VAL A 374 16.20 3.72 -16.66
C VAL A 374 15.16 2.90 -15.91
N GLY A 375 15.10 1.60 -16.19
CA GLY A 375 14.18 0.61 -15.64
C GLY A 375 12.95 0.38 -16.50
N GLY A 376 12.54 -0.89 -16.66
CA GLY A 376 11.46 -1.29 -17.58
C GLY A 376 10.09 -0.62 -17.37
N SER A 377 9.77 -0.17 -16.15
CA SER A 377 8.51 0.58 -15.89
C SER A 377 8.50 1.98 -16.54
N THR A 378 9.65 2.51 -16.96
CA THR A 378 9.73 3.76 -17.73
C THR A 378 9.21 3.62 -19.17
N ARG A 379 8.97 2.39 -19.64
CA ARG A 379 8.33 2.11 -20.94
C ARG A 379 6.84 2.48 -20.97
N ILE A 380 6.22 2.71 -19.80
CA ILE A 380 4.81 3.09 -19.71
C ILE A 380 4.60 4.48 -20.34
N PRO A 381 3.74 4.63 -21.39
CA PRO A 381 3.54 5.90 -22.08
C PRO A 381 3.14 7.06 -21.16
N ARG A 382 2.31 6.78 -20.14
CA ARG A 382 1.90 7.78 -19.15
C ARG A 382 3.07 8.34 -18.34
N VAL A 383 4.05 7.52 -18.00
CA VAL A 383 5.24 7.94 -17.24
C VAL A 383 6.11 8.83 -18.12
N GLN A 384 6.36 8.43 -19.37
CA GLN A 384 7.11 9.24 -20.34
C GLN A 384 6.43 10.59 -20.61
N LYS A 385 5.10 10.58 -20.74
CA LYS A 385 4.33 11.81 -20.92
C LYS A 385 4.43 12.73 -19.70
N LEU A 386 4.26 12.20 -18.49
CA LEU A 386 4.35 13.01 -17.28
C LEU A 386 5.70 13.69 -17.09
N ILE A 387 6.80 12.98 -17.39
CA ILE A 387 8.14 13.57 -17.28
C ILE A 387 8.40 14.59 -18.40
N THR A 388 7.95 14.32 -19.62
CA THR A 388 8.05 15.25 -20.77
C THR A 388 7.26 16.53 -20.50
N ASP A 389 6.01 16.40 -20.03
CA ASP A 389 5.15 17.52 -19.63
C ASP A 389 5.81 18.32 -18.49
N TYR A 390 6.43 17.64 -17.50
CA TYR A 390 7.09 18.29 -16.38
C TYR A 390 8.31 19.14 -16.79
N PHE A 391 9.02 18.72 -17.85
CA PHE A 391 10.15 19.44 -18.46
C PHE A 391 9.75 20.24 -19.71
N ASN A 392 8.52 20.74 -19.77
CA ASN A 392 8.03 21.66 -20.80
C ASN A 392 8.15 21.11 -22.25
N GLY A 393 7.91 19.80 -22.43
CA GLY A 393 7.96 19.16 -23.74
C GLY A 393 9.34 18.61 -24.14
N LYS A 394 10.33 18.65 -23.24
CA LYS A 394 11.65 18.07 -23.51
C LYS A 394 11.55 16.53 -23.60
N GLU A 395 11.90 15.99 -24.75
CA GLU A 395 11.89 14.55 -25.01
C GLU A 395 13.00 13.82 -24.23
N PRO A 396 12.71 12.67 -23.60
CA PRO A 396 13.72 11.83 -22.99
C PRO A 396 14.66 11.19 -24.02
N ASN A 397 15.90 10.98 -23.60
CA ASN A 397 16.93 10.32 -24.37
C ASN A 397 16.62 8.83 -24.52
N LYS A 398 16.60 8.34 -25.76
CA LYS A 398 16.28 6.95 -26.13
C LYS A 398 17.49 6.15 -26.62
N SER A 399 18.70 6.72 -26.54
CA SER A 399 19.93 6.04 -26.98
C SER A 399 20.42 4.95 -26.02
N ILE A 400 19.85 4.89 -24.81
CA ILE A 400 20.27 4.00 -23.74
C ILE A 400 19.22 2.90 -23.54
N ASN A 401 19.67 1.65 -23.41
CA ASN A 401 18.80 0.54 -23.03
C ASN A 401 18.39 0.66 -21.55
N PRO A 402 17.11 0.88 -21.22
CA PRO A 402 16.67 1.10 -19.84
C PRO A 402 16.84 -0.13 -18.94
N ASP A 403 16.93 -1.34 -19.51
CA ASP A 403 17.00 -2.59 -18.74
C ASP A 403 18.46 -2.97 -18.41
N GLU A 404 19.42 -2.52 -19.21
CA GLU A 404 20.84 -2.90 -19.10
C GLU A 404 21.75 -1.78 -18.58
N ALA A 405 21.32 -0.52 -18.66
CA ALA A 405 22.15 0.64 -18.33
C ALA A 405 22.80 0.57 -16.94
N VAL A 406 22.07 0.05 -15.94
CA VAL A 406 22.58 -0.10 -14.57
C VAL A 406 23.70 -1.13 -14.50
N ALA A 407 23.49 -2.30 -15.12
CA ALA A 407 24.48 -3.38 -15.15
C ALA A 407 25.74 -2.94 -15.93
N TYR A 408 25.55 -2.22 -17.03
CA TYR A 408 26.63 -1.65 -17.81
C TYR A 408 27.49 -0.68 -16.98
N GLY A 409 26.87 0.29 -16.30
CA GLY A 409 27.58 1.22 -15.43
C GLY A 409 28.31 0.52 -14.28
N ALA A 410 27.71 -0.52 -13.69
CA ALA A 410 28.35 -1.32 -12.65
C ALA A 410 29.57 -2.09 -13.17
N ALA A 411 29.51 -2.65 -14.38
CA ALA A 411 30.64 -3.33 -15.01
C ALA A 411 31.80 -2.37 -15.30
N VAL A 412 31.50 -1.16 -15.76
CA VAL A 412 32.52 -0.10 -15.95
C VAL A 412 33.18 0.25 -14.62
N GLN A 413 32.39 0.42 -13.55
CA GLN A 413 32.94 0.69 -12.21
C GLN A 413 33.80 -0.48 -11.69
N ALA A 414 33.38 -1.72 -11.94
CA ALA A 414 34.16 -2.91 -11.57
C ALA A 414 35.51 -2.97 -12.31
N ALA A 415 35.54 -2.63 -13.60
CA ALA A 415 36.77 -2.56 -14.39
C ALA A 415 37.73 -1.46 -13.88
N ILE A 416 37.21 -0.31 -13.48
CA ILE A 416 38.00 0.77 -12.86
C ILE A 416 38.62 0.28 -11.54
N LEU A 417 37.82 -0.39 -10.69
CA LEU A 417 38.28 -0.90 -9.39
C LEU A 417 39.24 -2.09 -9.51
N SER A 418 39.13 -2.90 -10.56
CA SER A 418 40.07 -4.00 -10.83
C SER A 418 41.41 -3.52 -11.40
N GLY A 419 41.53 -2.23 -11.72
CA GLY A 419 42.72 -1.65 -12.34
C GLY A 419 42.87 -2.04 -13.81
N ASP A 420 41.79 -2.43 -14.49
CA ASP A 420 41.83 -2.71 -15.92
C ASP A 420 42.03 -1.41 -16.71
N THR A 421 43.20 -1.31 -17.34
CA THR A 421 43.64 -0.16 -18.15
C THR A 421 43.44 -0.39 -19.64
N SER A 422 42.72 -1.45 -20.02
CA SER A 422 42.44 -1.83 -21.42
C SER A 422 41.80 -0.72 -22.24
N SER A 423 41.04 0.20 -21.62
CA SER A 423 40.46 1.37 -22.26
C SER A 423 41.06 2.68 -21.71
N LYS A 424 41.40 3.63 -22.58
CA LYS A 424 41.84 4.98 -22.13
C LYS A 424 40.75 5.73 -21.39
N SER A 425 39.48 5.45 -21.73
CA SER A 425 38.29 6.09 -21.16
C SER A 425 38.03 5.73 -19.70
N THR A 426 38.42 4.55 -19.21
CA THR A 426 38.19 4.15 -17.80
C THR A 426 39.08 4.89 -16.83
N ASN A 427 40.26 5.37 -17.26
CA ASN A 427 41.21 6.08 -16.41
C ASN A 427 40.83 7.55 -16.14
N GLU A 428 39.89 8.11 -16.90
CA GLU A 428 39.50 9.53 -16.81
C GLU A 428 38.19 9.74 -16.03
N ILE A 429 37.53 8.68 -15.58
CA ILE A 429 36.23 8.76 -14.90
C ILE A 429 36.45 8.94 -13.40
N LEU A 430 36.05 10.10 -12.87
CA LEU A 430 35.94 10.36 -11.44
C LEU A 430 34.46 10.34 -11.02
N LEU A 431 34.12 9.40 -10.13
CA LEU A 431 32.77 9.29 -9.59
C LEU A 431 32.71 9.97 -8.21
N LEU A 432 31.81 10.92 -8.06
CA LEU A 432 31.50 11.60 -6.80
C LEU A 432 30.02 11.38 -6.51
N ASP A 433 29.74 10.56 -5.50
CA ASP A 433 28.38 10.28 -5.05
C ASP A 433 28.04 11.09 -3.80
N VAL A 434 26.81 11.01 -3.31
CA VAL A 434 26.31 11.76 -2.16
C VAL A 434 25.52 10.89 -1.18
N ALA A 435 25.46 11.31 0.09
CA ALA A 435 24.59 10.69 1.09
C ALA A 435 23.11 11.02 0.80
N PRO A 436 22.21 10.04 0.57
CA PRO A 436 20.83 10.31 0.14
C PRO A 436 19.92 10.87 1.26
N LEU A 437 20.28 10.64 2.53
CA LEU A 437 19.55 11.10 3.71
C LEU A 437 20.51 11.73 4.71
N SER A 438 20.00 12.67 5.51
CA SER A 438 20.78 13.25 6.59
C SER A 438 21.04 12.23 7.69
N LEU A 439 22.29 12.17 8.14
CA LEU A 439 22.77 11.29 9.20
C LEU A 439 23.01 12.13 10.45
N GLY A 440 22.61 11.59 11.60
CA GLY A 440 22.66 12.34 12.85
C GLY A 440 22.42 11.49 14.09
N ILE A 441 22.41 12.15 15.25
CA ILE A 441 22.19 11.51 16.54
C ILE A 441 20.98 12.09 17.27
N GLU A 442 20.46 11.31 18.22
CA GLU A 442 19.49 11.81 19.20
C GLU A 442 20.17 12.71 20.23
N THR A 443 19.64 13.92 20.37
CA THR A 443 19.99 14.86 21.43
C THR A 443 18.81 15.04 22.39
N ALA A 444 19.02 15.80 23.48
CA ALA A 444 18.01 16.07 24.49
C ALA A 444 16.64 16.45 23.88
N GLY A 445 15.57 15.89 24.45
CA GLY A 445 14.19 16.14 23.99
C GLY A 445 13.71 15.28 22.82
N GLY A 446 14.46 14.23 22.43
CA GLY A 446 14.09 13.34 21.33
C GLY A 446 14.20 14.00 19.95
N MET A 447 15.12 14.96 19.84
CA MET A 447 15.38 15.75 18.65
C MET A 447 16.59 15.17 17.91
N MET A 448 16.54 15.21 16.58
CA MET A 448 17.65 14.76 15.75
C MET A 448 18.58 15.94 15.44
N THR A 449 19.85 15.81 15.84
CA THR A 449 20.92 16.72 15.42
C THR A 449 21.64 16.11 14.24
N LYS A 450 21.60 16.79 13.09
CA LYS A 450 22.17 16.32 11.81
C LYS A 450 23.67 16.64 11.77
N LEU A 451 24.51 15.64 11.57
CA LEU A 451 25.97 15.80 11.45
C LEU A 451 26.41 15.80 9.98
N ILE A 452 25.84 14.91 9.17
CA ILE A 452 26.05 14.88 7.71
C ILE A 452 24.69 15.14 7.06
N PRO A 453 24.46 16.33 6.49
CA PRO A 453 23.22 16.61 5.75
C PRO A 453 23.08 15.72 4.50
N ARG A 454 21.84 15.47 4.06
CA ARG A 454 21.59 14.83 2.75
C ARG A 454 22.28 15.60 1.62
N ASN A 455 22.59 14.89 0.56
CA ASN A 455 23.31 15.35 -0.63
C ASN A 455 24.75 15.83 -0.33
N THR A 456 25.32 15.48 0.81
CA THR A 456 26.76 15.70 1.08
C THR A 456 27.58 14.68 0.29
N THR A 457 28.58 15.15 -0.46
CA THR A 457 29.50 14.29 -1.23
C THR A 457 30.20 13.27 -0.34
N ILE A 458 30.29 12.02 -0.80
CA ILE A 458 31.01 10.92 -0.14
C ILE A 458 32.27 10.56 -0.95
N PRO A 459 33.37 10.13 -0.29
CA PRO A 459 33.52 9.92 1.15
C PRO A 459 33.59 11.23 1.96
N THR A 460 33.07 11.23 3.20
CA THR A 460 33.07 12.40 4.07
C THR A 460 33.19 12.05 5.54
N LYS A 461 33.84 12.95 6.29
CA LYS A 461 34.03 12.81 7.74
C LYS A 461 33.62 14.08 8.46
N LYS A 462 32.75 13.94 9.47
CA LYS A 462 32.27 15.04 10.31
C LYS A 462 32.35 14.67 11.78
N SER A 463 32.84 15.60 12.58
CA SER A 463 32.98 15.44 14.04
C SER A 463 32.31 16.61 14.74
N GLU A 464 31.56 16.33 15.79
CA GLU A 464 30.91 17.34 16.62
C GLU A 464 31.03 16.95 18.09
N VAL A 465 31.18 17.95 18.97
CA VAL A 465 31.37 17.74 20.41
C VAL A 465 30.05 17.93 21.14
N PHE A 466 29.64 16.89 21.85
CA PHE A 466 28.48 16.84 22.72
C PHE A 466 28.93 16.74 24.19
N SER A 467 27.98 16.85 25.11
CA SER A 467 28.23 16.70 26.55
C SER A 467 27.11 15.89 27.23
N THR A 468 27.37 15.46 28.46
CA THR A 468 26.37 14.79 29.32
C THR A 468 25.15 15.68 29.61
N PHE A 469 24.00 15.04 29.76
CA PHE A 469 22.71 15.70 30.02
C PHE A 469 22.43 15.84 31.52
N SER A 470 22.97 14.92 32.33
CA SER A 470 22.79 14.87 33.79
C SER A 470 24.14 14.97 34.52
N ASP A 471 24.10 15.49 35.75
CA ASP A 471 25.28 15.53 36.63
C ASP A 471 25.76 14.12 36.97
N ASN A 472 27.07 13.91 37.00
CA ASN A 472 27.71 12.64 37.33
C ASN A 472 27.25 11.45 36.48
N GLN A 473 26.85 11.69 35.23
CA GLN A 473 26.40 10.65 34.30
C GLN A 473 27.57 9.70 33.93
N PRO A 474 27.51 8.40 34.28
CA PRO A 474 28.63 7.47 34.11
C PRO A 474 28.84 6.98 32.67
N GLY A 475 27.85 7.19 31.80
CA GLY A 475 27.90 6.80 30.39
C GLY A 475 26.80 7.49 29.56
N VAL A 476 27.04 7.59 28.24
CA VAL A 476 26.12 8.21 27.28
C VAL A 476 25.72 7.19 26.23
N LEU A 477 24.41 7.02 26.04
CA LEU A 477 23.84 6.22 24.95
C LEU A 477 23.76 7.09 23.69
N ILE A 478 24.46 6.67 22.64
CA ILE A 478 24.47 7.34 21.34
C ILE A 478 23.59 6.53 20.40
N GLN A 479 22.52 7.15 19.93
CA GLN A 479 21.60 6.56 18.96
C GLN A 479 21.73 7.29 17.63
N VAL A 480 22.04 6.54 16.58
CA VAL A 480 22.32 7.04 15.23
C VAL A 480 21.08 6.85 14.36
N TYR A 481 20.70 7.91 13.65
CA TYR A 481 19.51 7.96 12.81
C TYR A 481 19.84 8.43 11.39
N GLU A 482 19.02 8.00 10.45
CA GLU A 482 18.93 8.57 9.09
C GLU A 482 17.53 9.15 8.85
N GLY A 483 17.46 10.34 8.27
CA GLY A 483 16.19 10.96 7.89
C GLY A 483 16.14 12.48 8.00
N GLU A 484 15.06 13.06 7.46
CA GLU A 484 14.92 14.52 7.33
C GLU A 484 14.02 15.17 8.40
N ARG A 485 13.34 14.37 9.23
CA ARG A 485 12.41 14.90 10.23
C ARG A 485 13.14 15.41 11.46
N GLN A 486 12.52 16.33 12.19
CA GLN A 486 13.13 16.94 13.38
C GLN A 486 13.18 16.02 14.60
N ARG A 487 12.20 15.12 14.76
CA ARG A 487 12.12 14.19 15.90
C ARG A 487 12.65 12.82 15.50
N THR A 488 13.50 12.24 16.34
CA THR A 488 14.15 10.95 16.11
C THR A 488 13.17 9.80 15.94
N LYS A 489 12.04 9.82 16.68
CA LYS A 489 10.96 8.83 16.58
C LYS A 489 10.32 8.71 15.19
N ASP A 490 10.46 9.74 14.37
CA ASP A 490 9.90 9.80 13.03
C ASP A 490 10.96 9.57 11.92
N ASN A 491 12.20 9.28 12.30
CA ASN A 491 13.32 8.94 11.43
C ASN A 491 13.69 7.46 11.60
N ASN A 492 14.56 6.94 10.73
CA ASN A 492 14.99 5.55 10.80
C ASN A 492 16.17 5.40 11.76
N LEU A 493 16.00 4.59 12.82
CA LEU A 493 17.09 4.25 13.73
C LEU A 493 18.04 3.26 13.03
N MET A 494 19.30 3.64 12.89
CA MET A 494 20.33 2.84 12.24
C MET A 494 21.07 1.95 13.24
N GLY A 495 21.36 2.48 14.42
CA GLY A 495 22.08 1.75 15.45
C GLY A 495 22.20 2.53 16.75
N LYS A 496 22.67 1.87 17.80
CA LYS A 496 22.94 2.50 19.09
C LYS A 496 24.13 1.84 19.77
N PHE A 497 24.91 2.61 20.50
CA PHE A 497 26.02 2.12 21.31
C PHE A 497 26.21 3.03 22.52
N GLU A 498 26.78 2.48 23.58
CA GLU A 498 26.98 3.22 24.84
C GLU A 498 28.47 3.53 25.05
N LEU A 499 28.79 4.78 25.31
CA LEU A 499 30.12 5.19 25.77
C LEU A 499 30.11 5.22 27.30
N THR A 500 30.77 4.25 27.93
CA THR A 500 30.83 4.11 29.39
C THR A 500 32.14 4.62 29.98
N GLY A 501 32.13 4.87 31.29
CA GLY A 501 33.34 5.21 32.05
C GLY A 501 33.72 6.69 31.98
N ILE A 502 32.72 7.56 31.83
CA ILE A 502 32.87 9.02 31.90
C ILE A 502 33.08 9.41 33.38
N PRO A 503 34.10 10.22 33.72
CA PRO A 503 34.33 10.67 35.09
C PRO A 503 33.14 11.47 35.65
N PRO A 504 32.82 11.37 36.95
CA PRO A 504 31.79 12.20 37.57
C PRO A 504 32.13 13.69 37.44
N ALA A 505 31.32 14.41 36.68
CA ALA A 505 31.43 15.85 36.49
C ALA A 505 30.03 16.49 36.37
N PRO A 506 29.89 17.81 36.62
CA PRO A 506 28.64 18.52 36.35
C PRO A 506 28.23 18.39 34.88
N ARG A 507 26.92 18.41 34.61
CA ARG A 507 26.38 18.41 33.24
C ARG A 507 27.00 19.54 32.42
N GLY A 508 27.26 19.28 31.15
CA GLY A 508 27.89 20.27 30.25
C GLY A 508 29.43 20.30 30.27
N VAL A 509 30.09 19.61 31.22
CA VAL A 509 31.56 19.62 31.36
C VAL A 509 32.24 18.52 30.53
N PRO A 510 31.79 17.23 30.55
CA PRO A 510 32.42 16.19 29.74
C PRO A 510 32.33 16.49 28.25
N GLN A 511 33.45 16.38 27.52
CA GLN A 511 33.50 16.63 26.08
C GLN A 511 33.52 15.32 25.31
N ILE A 512 32.41 14.98 24.68
CA ILE A 512 32.22 13.74 23.92
C ILE A 512 32.20 14.09 22.43
N GLU A 513 33.30 13.81 21.74
CA GLU A 513 33.41 14.00 20.29
C GLU A 513 32.81 12.80 19.57
N VAL A 514 31.72 13.02 18.86
CA VAL A 514 31.09 12.03 17.99
C VAL A 514 31.52 12.31 16.56
N THR A 515 32.09 11.30 15.91
CA THR A 515 32.61 11.35 14.55
C THR A 515 31.85 10.38 13.68
N PHE A 516 31.32 10.89 12.57
CA PHE A 516 30.71 10.14 11.48
C PHE A 516 31.71 10.09 10.33
N ASP A 517 32.08 8.89 9.92
CA ASP A 517 32.99 8.63 8.82
C ASP A 517 32.26 7.75 7.80
N LEU A 518 31.87 8.35 6.68
CA LEU A 518 31.11 7.72 5.61
C LEU A 518 32.02 7.48 4.42
N ASP A 519 32.24 6.22 4.07
CA ASP A 519 33.13 5.83 2.98
C ASP A 519 32.45 5.90 1.61
N ALA A 520 33.22 5.58 0.55
CA ALA A 520 32.72 5.58 -0.83
C ALA A 520 31.70 4.47 -1.14
N ASN A 521 31.61 3.43 -0.30
CA ASN A 521 30.64 2.34 -0.43
C ASN A 521 29.33 2.62 0.34
N GLY A 522 29.25 3.77 1.03
CA GLY A 522 28.13 4.09 1.91
C GLY A 522 28.16 3.34 3.24
N ILE A 523 29.29 2.76 3.65
CA ILE A 523 29.47 2.18 4.97
C ILE A 523 29.82 3.30 5.94
N MET A 524 29.07 3.39 7.04
CA MET A 524 29.22 4.44 8.02
C MET A 524 29.89 3.90 9.29
N ASN A 525 31.02 4.48 9.66
CA ASN A 525 31.66 4.27 10.94
C ASN A 525 31.31 5.44 11.86
N VAL A 526 30.59 5.16 12.96
CA VAL A 526 30.30 6.17 13.97
C VAL A 526 31.11 5.86 15.22
N SER A 527 32.00 6.77 15.60
CA SER A 527 32.83 6.65 16.80
C SER A 527 32.57 7.80 17.75
N ALA A 528 32.59 7.53 19.04
CA ALA A 528 32.55 8.55 20.08
C ALA A 528 33.77 8.45 20.97
N VAL A 529 34.40 9.59 21.25
CA VAL A 529 35.59 9.71 22.10
C VAL A 529 35.34 10.77 23.16
N GLU A 530 35.52 10.42 24.44
CA GLU A 530 35.53 11.40 25.51
C GLU A 530 36.94 12.01 25.61
N LYS A 531 37.06 13.33 25.38
CA LYS A 531 38.37 14.00 25.17
C LYS A 531 39.25 14.03 26.43
N GLY A 532 38.68 13.98 27.64
CA GLY A 532 39.45 14.02 28.88
C GLY A 532 40.18 12.72 29.19
N THR A 533 39.51 11.59 29.03
CA THR A 533 40.03 10.25 29.36
C THR A 533 40.55 9.49 28.14
N GLY A 534 40.21 9.92 26.92
CA GLY A 534 40.55 9.23 25.67
C GLY A 534 39.75 7.93 25.47
N LYS A 535 38.79 7.62 26.34
CA LYS A 535 37.92 6.44 26.15
C LYS A 535 37.08 6.63 24.90
N SER A 536 37.09 5.60 24.06
CA SER A 536 36.33 5.59 22.82
C SER A 536 35.47 4.34 22.71
N ASN A 537 34.31 4.48 22.11
CA ASN A 537 33.53 3.37 21.61
C ASN A 537 33.07 3.67 20.18
N LYS A 538 32.88 2.65 19.35
CA LYS A 538 32.45 2.81 17.96
C LYS A 538 31.46 1.75 17.55
N ILE A 539 30.60 2.11 16.61
CA ILE A 539 29.72 1.20 15.90
C ILE A 539 30.01 1.31 14.40
N VAL A 540 30.07 0.16 13.73
CA VAL A 540 30.06 0.10 12.27
C VAL A 540 28.62 -0.13 11.85
N ILE A 541 28.05 0.86 11.16
CA ILE A 541 26.71 0.78 10.62
C ILE A 541 26.87 0.52 9.12
N THR A 542 26.68 -0.73 8.74
CA THR A 542 26.49 -1.09 7.33
C THR A 542 25.02 -0.84 6.97
N ASN A 543 24.73 -0.54 5.70
CA ASN A 543 23.40 -0.14 5.21
C ASN A 543 22.37 -1.30 5.18
N ASP A 544 22.49 -2.24 6.10
CA ASP A 544 21.97 -3.59 5.95
C ASP A 544 21.04 -3.96 7.10
N LYS A 545 19.90 -3.28 7.20
CA LYS A 545 18.74 -3.88 7.89
C LYS A 545 18.30 -5.10 7.08
N GLY A 546 18.79 -6.28 7.49
CA GLY A 546 18.45 -7.56 6.86
C GLY A 546 19.63 -8.34 6.30
N ARG A 547 20.89 -7.93 6.53
CA ARG A 547 21.99 -8.86 6.34
C ARG A 547 22.02 -9.89 7.45
N LEU A 548 22.23 -11.10 6.98
CA LEU A 548 22.57 -12.27 7.75
C LEU A 548 23.79 -11.95 8.62
N SER A 549 23.79 -12.43 9.86
CA SER A 549 24.99 -12.37 10.70
C SER A 549 26.17 -13.06 9.99
N LYS A 550 27.42 -12.85 10.43
CA LYS A 550 28.56 -13.56 9.81
C LYS A 550 28.36 -15.08 9.81
N GLU A 551 27.78 -15.60 10.88
CA GLU A 551 27.45 -17.01 11.05
C GLU A 551 26.34 -17.46 10.08
N GLU A 552 25.37 -16.59 9.79
CA GLU A 552 24.33 -16.88 8.80
C GLU A 552 24.82 -16.74 7.36
N ILE A 553 25.79 -15.85 7.09
CA ILE A 553 26.49 -15.77 5.80
C ILE A 553 27.32 -17.03 5.58
N GLU A 554 28.08 -17.48 6.58
CA GLU A 554 28.83 -18.73 6.53
C GLU A 554 27.92 -19.94 6.34
N ARG A 555 26.77 -19.99 7.03
CA ARG A 555 25.75 -21.02 6.80
C ARG A 555 25.22 -20.99 5.37
N MET A 556 24.87 -19.81 4.84
CA MET A 556 24.39 -19.70 3.46
C MET A 556 25.46 -20.01 2.42
N LEU A 557 26.73 -19.71 2.69
CA LEU A 557 27.85 -20.12 1.83
C LEU A 557 28.01 -21.64 1.84
N SER A 558 27.93 -22.29 3.01
CA SER A 558 27.95 -23.75 3.13
C SER A 558 26.74 -24.39 2.46
N ASP A 559 25.55 -23.80 2.61
CA ASP A 559 24.32 -24.26 1.95
C ASP A 559 24.45 -24.09 0.43
N ALA A 560 25.02 -22.97 -0.05
CA ALA A 560 25.26 -22.73 -1.47
C ALA A 560 26.30 -23.68 -2.06
N GLU A 561 27.38 -24.01 -1.32
CA GLU A 561 28.35 -25.04 -1.72
C GLU A 561 27.69 -26.42 -1.77
N LYS A 562 26.88 -26.76 -0.77
CA LYS A 562 26.11 -28.01 -0.75
C LYS A 562 25.11 -28.09 -1.91
N TYR A 563 24.35 -27.03 -2.17
CA TYR A 563 23.42 -26.97 -3.30
C TYR A 563 24.15 -27.03 -4.64
N LYS A 564 25.32 -26.40 -4.75
CA LYS A 564 26.17 -26.54 -5.93
C LYS A 564 26.62 -28.00 -6.13
N GLU A 565 27.02 -28.69 -5.06
CA GLU A 565 27.36 -30.12 -5.14
C GLU A 565 26.15 -30.99 -5.50
N GLU A 566 24.97 -30.71 -4.95
CA GLU A 566 23.70 -31.35 -5.31
C GLU A 566 23.32 -31.08 -6.77
N ASP A 567 23.44 -29.85 -7.24
CA ASP A 567 23.17 -29.43 -8.63
C ASP A 567 24.18 -30.06 -9.60
N GLU A 568 25.46 -30.16 -9.23
CA GLU A 568 26.47 -30.86 -10.01
C GLU A 568 26.23 -32.38 -10.05
N ALA A 569 25.78 -32.99 -8.95
CA ALA A 569 25.44 -34.40 -8.89
C ALA A 569 24.19 -34.71 -9.74
N GLU A 570 23.16 -33.87 -9.63
CA GLU A 570 21.95 -33.96 -10.43
C GLU A 570 22.25 -33.71 -11.91
N GLY A 571 23.10 -32.73 -12.22
CA GLY A 571 23.61 -32.48 -13.57
C GLY A 571 24.33 -33.69 -14.16
N LYS A 572 25.19 -34.37 -13.37
CA LYS A 572 25.86 -35.62 -13.78
C LYS A 572 24.86 -36.77 -13.98
N ARG A 573 23.84 -36.88 -13.12
CA ARG A 573 22.78 -37.89 -13.23
C ARG A 573 21.94 -37.69 -14.50
N VAL A 574 21.50 -36.47 -14.75
CA VAL A 574 20.76 -36.09 -15.96
C VAL A 574 21.62 -36.29 -17.21
N ALA A 575 22.92 -35.97 -17.16
CA ALA A 575 23.84 -36.25 -18.26
C ALA A 575 23.97 -37.76 -18.55
N ALA A 576 24.06 -38.60 -17.51
CA ALA A 576 24.10 -40.06 -17.67
C ALA A 576 22.79 -40.62 -18.24
N LYS A 577 21.63 -40.13 -17.75
CA LYS A 577 20.30 -40.46 -18.31
C LYS A 577 20.20 -40.10 -19.79
N ASN A 578 20.53 -38.84 -20.13
CA ASN A 578 20.49 -38.36 -21.51
C ASN A 578 21.48 -39.12 -22.40
N GLY A 579 22.62 -39.54 -21.85
CA GLY A 579 23.61 -40.38 -22.53
C GLY A 579 23.03 -41.75 -22.89
N LEU A 580 22.45 -42.47 -21.93
CA LEU A 580 21.77 -43.75 -22.14
C LEU A 580 20.62 -43.63 -23.14
N GLU A 581 19.76 -42.62 -22.97
CA GLU A 581 18.62 -42.36 -23.84
C GLU A 581 19.08 -42.06 -25.28
N SER A 582 20.04 -41.15 -25.45
CA SER A 582 20.60 -40.82 -26.77
C SER A 582 21.23 -42.04 -27.43
N TYR A 583 21.94 -42.87 -26.67
CA TYR A 583 22.56 -44.09 -27.19
C TYR A 583 21.51 -45.12 -27.62
N ALA A 584 20.49 -45.37 -26.80
CA ALA A 584 19.39 -46.28 -27.13
C ALA A 584 18.64 -45.84 -28.39
N TYR A 585 18.30 -44.55 -28.51
CA TYR A 585 17.64 -44.01 -29.70
C TYR A 585 18.55 -43.98 -30.93
N SER A 586 19.85 -43.68 -30.77
CA SER A 586 20.83 -43.75 -31.86
C SER A 586 20.95 -45.17 -32.41
N LEU A 587 21.01 -46.19 -31.54
CA LEU A 587 21.00 -47.59 -31.94
C LEU A 587 19.69 -47.96 -32.63
N ARG A 588 18.55 -47.52 -32.10
CA ARG A 588 17.22 -47.76 -32.70
C ARG A 588 17.13 -47.20 -34.12
N ASN A 589 17.63 -45.98 -34.33
CA ASN A 589 17.67 -45.32 -35.63
C ASN A 589 18.62 -46.05 -36.59
N THR A 590 19.78 -46.49 -36.11
CA THR A 590 20.75 -47.25 -36.91
C THR A 590 20.16 -48.59 -37.37
N LEU A 591 19.38 -49.27 -36.53
CA LEU A 591 18.69 -50.52 -36.88
C LEU A 591 17.49 -50.33 -37.80
N SER A 592 16.92 -49.13 -37.83
CA SER A 592 15.81 -48.74 -38.68
C SER A 592 16.27 -48.16 -40.03
N ASP A 593 17.59 -47.97 -40.23
CA ASP A 593 18.14 -47.57 -41.53
C ASP A 593 18.03 -48.75 -42.51
N PRO A 594 17.36 -48.59 -43.67
CA PRO A 594 17.19 -49.65 -44.67
C PRO A 594 18.49 -50.35 -45.07
N LYS A 595 19.63 -49.62 -45.07
CA LYS A 595 20.95 -50.16 -45.44
C LYS A 595 21.52 -51.13 -44.41
N VAL A 596 21.16 -50.93 -43.14
CA VAL A 596 21.57 -51.77 -42.01
C VAL A 596 20.55 -52.90 -41.85
N GLU A 597 19.27 -52.59 -42.00
CA GLU A 597 18.14 -53.51 -41.89
C GLU A 597 18.23 -54.70 -42.86
N GLU A 598 18.69 -54.49 -44.09
CA GLU A 598 18.85 -55.56 -45.09
C GLU A 598 20.10 -56.43 -44.89
N LYS A 599 21.09 -55.95 -44.12
CA LYS A 599 22.43 -56.56 -44.01
C LYS A 599 22.73 -57.16 -42.64
N ILE A 600 21.98 -56.80 -41.61
CA ILE A 600 22.09 -57.39 -40.28
C ILE A 600 21.39 -58.75 -40.24
N GLU A 601 21.95 -59.71 -39.51
CA GLU A 601 21.32 -61.03 -39.34
C GLU A 601 20.02 -60.87 -38.54
N ALA A 602 18.95 -61.56 -38.96
CA ALA A 602 17.62 -61.40 -38.36
C ALA A 602 17.59 -61.69 -36.85
N SER A 603 18.36 -62.68 -36.38
CA SER A 603 18.44 -62.99 -34.93
C SER A 603 19.16 -61.89 -34.15
N ASP A 604 20.20 -61.28 -34.73
CA ASP A 604 20.98 -60.21 -34.12
C ASP A 604 20.15 -58.92 -34.04
N LYS A 605 19.33 -58.62 -35.07
CA LYS A 605 18.38 -57.51 -35.08
C LYS A 605 17.29 -57.65 -34.02
N GLU A 606 16.69 -58.83 -33.91
CA GLU A 606 15.64 -59.10 -32.92
C GLU A 606 16.18 -58.97 -31.49
N THR A 607 17.39 -59.49 -31.24
CA THR A 607 18.07 -59.38 -29.94
C THR A 607 18.35 -57.93 -29.55
N LEU A 608 18.87 -57.12 -30.48
CA LEU A 608 19.16 -55.70 -30.25
C LEU A 608 17.89 -54.87 -30.04
N THR A 609 16.86 -55.11 -30.84
CA THR A 609 15.59 -54.38 -30.75
C THR A 609 14.91 -54.65 -29.40
N ALA A 610 14.89 -55.92 -28.96
CA ALA A 610 14.35 -56.30 -27.67
C ALA A 610 15.10 -55.65 -26.49
N GLU A 611 16.43 -55.53 -26.57
CA GLU A 611 17.19 -54.88 -25.50
C GLU A 611 17.01 -53.36 -25.50
N ILE A 612 16.94 -52.72 -26.67
CA ILE A 612 16.65 -51.28 -26.78
C ILE A 612 15.27 -50.96 -26.21
N ASP A 613 14.24 -51.72 -26.59
CA ASP A 613 12.88 -51.50 -26.08
C ASP A 613 12.80 -51.73 -24.56
N LYS A 614 13.55 -52.71 -24.02
CA LYS A 614 13.68 -52.93 -22.58
C LYS A 614 14.35 -51.74 -21.87
N VAL A 615 15.42 -51.19 -22.43
CA VAL A 615 16.11 -50.01 -21.86
C VAL A 615 15.23 -48.76 -21.94
N VAL A 616 14.51 -48.54 -23.03
CA VAL A 616 13.57 -47.42 -23.20
C VAL A 616 12.41 -47.53 -22.20
N GLN A 617 11.82 -48.72 -22.06
CA GLN A 617 10.77 -48.94 -21.06
C GLN A 617 11.28 -48.70 -19.63
N TRP A 618 12.49 -49.17 -19.34
CA TRP A 618 13.10 -48.94 -18.03
C TRP A 618 13.38 -47.45 -17.77
N LEU A 619 13.85 -46.69 -18.77
CA LEU A 619 14.04 -45.24 -18.68
C LEU A 619 12.74 -44.48 -18.39
N ASP A 620 11.62 -44.92 -18.99
CA ASP A 620 10.29 -44.34 -18.77
C ASP A 620 9.78 -44.60 -17.34
N GLU A 621 10.00 -45.80 -16.82
CA GLU A 621 9.58 -46.20 -15.47
C GLU A 621 10.51 -45.65 -14.37
N ASN A 622 11.78 -45.37 -14.68
CA ASN A 622 12.82 -45.02 -13.71
C ASN A 622 13.48 -43.65 -14.01
N GLN A 623 12.65 -42.62 -14.11
CA GLN A 623 13.08 -41.22 -14.35
C GLN A 623 13.98 -40.62 -13.24
N GLN A 624 13.98 -41.23 -12.05
CA GLN A 624 14.69 -40.77 -10.85
C GLN A 624 15.77 -41.77 -10.39
N ALA A 625 16.21 -42.68 -11.27
CA ALA A 625 17.30 -43.60 -10.96
C ALA A 625 18.62 -42.84 -10.73
N THR A 626 19.51 -43.49 -10.00
CA THR A 626 20.86 -42.97 -9.68
C THR A 626 21.74 -42.95 -10.93
N ARG A 627 22.82 -42.17 -10.87
CA ARG A 627 23.79 -42.08 -11.96
C ARG A 627 24.37 -43.46 -12.29
N GLU A 628 24.70 -44.23 -11.26
CA GLU A 628 25.32 -45.55 -11.37
C GLU A 628 24.41 -46.53 -12.11
N GLU A 629 23.11 -46.50 -11.85
CA GLU A 629 22.11 -47.34 -12.53
C GLU A 629 21.99 -46.99 -14.02
N TYR A 630 22.01 -45.69 -14.37
CA TYR A 630 22.02 -45.27 -15.78
C TYR A 630 23.30 -45.72 -16.50
N GLU A 631 24.47 -45.56 -15.87
CA GLU A 631 25.75 -45.99 -16.44
C GLU A 631 25.84 -47.53 -16.55
N GLU A 632 25.25 -48.27 -15.63
CA GLU A 632 25.20 -49.74 -15.66
C GLU A 632 24.36 -50.24 -16.83
N HIS A 633 23.13 -49.73 -16.99
CA HIS A 633 22.29 -50.09 -18.13
C HIS A 633 22.88 -49.64 -19.46
N GLN A 634 23.61 -48.51 -19.49
CA GLN A 634 24.38 -48.12 -20.68
C GLN A 634 25.46 -49.16 -21.02
N LYS A 635 26.24 -49.61 -20.03
CA LYS A 635 27.25 -50.65 -20.24
C LYS A 635 26.66 -52.00 -20.64
N GLU A 636 25.50 -52.37 -20.10
CA GLU A 636 24.79 -53.59 -20.51
C GLU A 636 24.35 -53.51 -21.98
N LEU A 637 23.77 -52.38 -22.38
CA LEU A 637 23.34 -52.13 -23.76
C LEU A 637 24.54 -52.09 -24.71
N GLU A 638 25.62 -51.40 -24.34
CA GLU A 638 26.90 -51.39 -25.08
C GLU A 638 27.50 -52.79 -25.19
N GLY A 639 27.45 -53.60 -24.12
CA GLY A 639 27.97 -54.96 -24.08
C GLY A 639 27.27 -55.90 -25.06
N LYS A 640 25.98 -55.69 -25.33
CA LYS A 640 25.21 -56.46 -26.32
C LYS A 640 25.28 -55.84 -27.72
N ALA A 641 25.27 -54.52 -27.83
CA ALA A 641 25.31 -53.82 -29.10
C ALA A 641 26.68 -53.90 -29.79
N ASN A 642 27.77 -53.69 -29.06
CA ASN A 642 29.12 -53.60 -29.63
C ASN A 642 29.56 -54.88 -30.38
N PRO A 643 29.38 -56.11 -29.86
CA PRO A 643 29.75 -57.32 -30.60
C PRO A 643 28.97 -57.51 -31.90
N ILE A 644 27.67 -57.15 -31.91
CA ILE A 644 26.81 -57.27 -33.08
C ILE A 644 27.16 -56.20 -34.11
N MET A 645 27.35 -54.95 -33.68
CA MET A 645 27.78 -53.86 -34.55
C MET A 645 29.20 -54.12 -35.12
N MET A 646 30.12 -54.69 -34.33
CA MET A 646 31.44 -55.11 -34.83
C MET A 646 31.36 -56.24 -35.85
N LYS A 647 30.47 -57.23 -35.67
CA LYS A 647 30.21 -58.25 -36.70
C LYS A 647 29.68 -57.61 -37.98
N PHE A 648 28.75 -56.65 -37.86
CA PHE A 648 28.19 -55.91 -38.99
C PHE A 648 29.27 -55.12 -39.76
N TYR A 649 30.10 -54.34 -39.06
CA TYR A 649 31.19 -53.58 -39.68
C TYR A 649 32.36 -54.47 -40.12
N GLY A 650 32.58 -55.62 -39.46
CA GLY A 650 33.63 -56.59 -39.80
C GLY A 650 33.27 -57.53 -40.96
N ALA A 651 31.98 -57.75 -41.21
CA ALA A 651 31.48 -58.50 -42.36
C ALA A 651 31.39 -57.64 -43.64
N GLY A 652 31.47 -56.32 -43.52
CA GLY A 652 31.48 -55.35 -44.62
C GLY A 652 32.82 -54.64 -44.76
N GLY A 653 33.83 -55.33 -45.28
CA GLY A 653 35.07 -54.69 -45.72
C GLY A 653 34.81 -53.77 -46.91
N GLU A 654 34.72 -52.46 -46.67
CA GLU A 654 35.29 -51.34 -47.44
C GLU A 654 34.60 -50.02 -47.05
N GLY A 655 35.39 -49.05 -46.56
CA GLY A 655 35.01 -47.63 -46.52
C GLY A 655 34.84 -47.01 -45.13
N ALA A 656 35.94 -46.78 -44.41
CA ALA A 656 35.98 -45.73 -43.40
C ALA A 656 36.22 -44.37 -44.06
N PRO A 657 35.57 -43.29 -43.59
CA PRO A 657 36.27 -42.04 -43.34
C PRO A 657 36.25 -41.76 -41.84
N GLY A 658 37.45 -41.64 -41.28
CA GLY A 658 37.69 -41.42 -39.86
C GLY A 658 37.18 -40.07 -39.36
N GLY A 659 36.85 -40.04 -38.07
CA GLY A 659 36.47 -38.83 -37.36
C GLY A 659 35.98 -39.07 -35.95
N MET A 660 36.81 -39.68 -35.08
CA MET A 660 36.70 -39.48 -33.63
C MET A 660 38.11 -39.36 -33.06
N PRO A 661 38.37 -38.35 -32.22
CA PRO A 661 38.46 -38.59 -30.77
C PRO A 661 37.85 -37.42 -29.95
N GLY A 662 37.41 -37.55 -28.71
CA GLY A 662 37.54 -38.61 -27.71
C GLY A 662 36.77 -38.22 -26.44
N GLY A 663 36.68 -39.16 -25.49
CA GLY A 663 35.97 -39.02 -24.22
C GLY A 663 36.68 -38.20 -23.12
N PRO A 664 36.07 -38.12 -21.92
CA PRO A 664 36.32 -37.09 -20.90
C PRO A 664 37.43 -37.45 -19.89
N GLY A 665 38.17 -36.46 -19.40
CA GLY A 665 39.15 -36.57 -18.31
C GLY A 665 39.35 -35.24 -17.58
N GLY A 666 39.40 -35.28 -16.24
CA GLY A 666 39.29 -34.12 -15.34
C GLY A 666 40.54 -33.28 -15.04
N PHE A 667 40.30 -32.25 -14.21
CA PHE A 667 41.22 -31.26 -13.60
C PHE A 667 42.51 -31.86 -12.99
N PRO A 668 43.66 -31.14 -12.96
CA PRO A 668 43.88 -30.02 -12.00
C PRO A 668 44.84 -28.88 -12.43
N GLY A 669 44.77 -27.74 -11.71
CA GLY A 669 45.99 -26.99 -11.34
C GLY A 669 46.16 -25.57 -11.89
N ALA A 670 46.35 -24.63 -10.96
CA ALA A 670 46.56 -23.20 -11.15
C ALA A 670 47.93 -22.80 -11.75
N GLY A 671 47.99 -21.58 -12.33
CA GLY A 671 49.21 -20.78 -12.49
C GLY A 671 49.45 -20.23 -13.91
N GLY A 672 49.19 -18.94 -14.13
CA GLY A 672 49.62 -18.20 -15.35
C GLY A 672 51.13 -17.88 -15.32
N PRO A 673 51.64 -16.89 -16.11
CA PRO A 673 50.97 -16.04 -17.11
C PRO A 673 51.75 -15.91 -18.46
N GLY A 674 51.11 -15.27 -19.45
CA GLY A 674 51.83 -14.34 -20.33
C GLY A 674 51.61 -14.46 -21.85
N GLY A 675 51.02 -13.41 -22.43
CA GLY A 675 51.44 -12.90 -23.75
C GLY A 675 50.48 -13.08 -24.92
N ALA A 676 49.58 -12.12 -25.11
CA ALA A 676 48.89 -11.83 -26.38
C ALA A 676 49.89 -11.25 -27.42
N PRO A 677 49.56 -11.12 -28.73
CA PRO A 677 48.48 -10.23 -29.18
C PRO A 677 47.59 -10.75 -30.32
N GLY A 678 46.38 -10.19 -30.35
CA GLY A 678 45.27 -10.51 -31.26
C GLY A 678 45.34 -9.89 -32.66
N ALA A 679 44.42 -10.33 -33.52
CA ALA A 679 43.39 -9.48 -34.12
C ALA A 679 42.36 -10.33 -34.90
N GLY A 680 41.07 -10.00 -34.76
CA GLY A 680 40.08 -10.17 -35.85
C GLY A 680 38.82 -11.00 -35.55
N GLY A 681 37.68 -10.30 -35.46
CA GLY A 681 36.47 -10.64 -36.25
C GLY A 681 35.38 -11.55 -35.65
N ASP A 682 34.18 -10.99 -35.63
CA ASP A 682 32.84 -11.60 -35.83
C ASP A 682 32.02 -12.27 -34.71
N ASP A 683 30.82 -11.70 -34.58
CA ASP A 683 29.48 -12.29 -34.47
C ASP A 683 29.18 -13.33 -33.36
N GLY A 684 28.53 -12.84 -32.31
CA GLY A 684 27.77 -13.63 -31.35
C GLY A 684 26.29 -13.79 -31.74
N PRO A 685 25.61 -14.85 -31.27
CA PRO A 685 24.41 -15.38 -31.90
C PRO A 685 23.13 -14.63 -31.54
N THR A 686 22.25 -14.52 -32.52
CA THR A 686 20.86 -14.08 -32.43
C THR A 686 20.00 -15.13 -31.70
N VAL A 687 19.23 -14.69 -30.70
CA VAL A 687 18.21 -15.51 -30.03
C VAL A 687 16.89 -15.31 -30.76
N GLU A 688 16.41 -16.36 -31.41
CA GLU A 688 15.07 -16.43 -31.99
C GLU A 688 14.01 -16.49 -30.87
N GLU A 689 13.05 -15.58 -30.94
CA GLU A 689 11.77 -15.68 -30.22
C GLU A 689 10.97 -16.84 -30.82
N VAL A 690 10.46 -17.73 -29.96
CA VAL A 690 9.48 -18.75 -30.34
C VAL A 690 8.11 -18.26 -29.87
N ASP A 691 7.16 -18.24 -30.80
CA ASP A 691 5.78 -17.72 -30.74
C ASP A 691 4.97 -18.02 -29.46
#